data_AF-A0A1N7NPJ9-F1
#
_entry.id   AF-A0A1N7NPJ9-F1
#
_cell.length_a   1.000
_cell.length_b   1.000
_cell.length_c   1.000
_cell.angle_alpha   90.00
_cell.angle_beta   90.00
_cell.angle_gamma   90.00
#
_symmetry.space_group_name_H-M   'P 1'
#
loop_
_entity.id
_entity.type
_entity.pdbx_description
1 polymer ?
#
loop_
_entity_poly.entity_id
_entity_poly.type
_entity_poly.pdbx_seq_one_letter_code
_entity_poly.pdbx_strand_id
1 'polypeptide(L)'
;MFSPLAVISTVIVYMLLLFTVAQLVERRVAKTGTPLKSPWIYALSLAVFHTSWTFYGSVGFASTSGLLFLGIYVGALIGIIFWWVTLRKMVAIKETFRITSIADFISTRYRRSQKIAGLVTLIALIGILPYIALQLKAIVNSFEIITQDHGPAWEYSGLFVILIMTAFTIIFGVRKLDPTERHQGMIVALVVESIVKLVAFVSVGLFVCFILYDGPGDIYARMIEANLSYLTQFDVVDNSASMWVTLIILSFAGIYLLPRQFHVAVVENTDKKHIKTAMWLFPLYIIAINLFVVPLAAAGLMSGIPAEYADFFVLLLPQQAGYQGLTLFAFIGGFSAATGMIIITTMTLATMVSNHLLLPIIESVTATQRLRAHLLQIRWVLVALILTGSYWFEREFSDSYILVAIGLLSFVAILQFAPAAFGGMFWHRGNSGGAFSGLLAGFFIWCYTLGLPTFIKQGWLSPTILTEGPWGIEQLKPEALLGLDDFNPLTHSVIWTLLFNISFYIIGSLIYHPHKDERTLTTEFMAALQPQIINKKARPTGLDAYITLSIKIEEAKNLLAQYLTADKARESVYTIAEDLQVLGKAYITIIELIEFHRMIEHLLAGSIGAASAHSALEQTIRYSERESSDLKALYSHIVNELSTQSVVQKQGNEDADDDDDHLPNGFGMLSSLQSQIDTLEATITAQQQEIVLLETKLDTRYEEIFKYRTESQRIKQENDDLRNQANLLPRNVNVSPKESS
;
A
#
# COMPACT_ATOMS: atom_id res chain seq x y z
N MET A 1 -20.72 -37.17 -5.98
CA MET A 1 -20.83 -37.76 -4.62
C MET A 1 -21.83 -37.01 -3.74
N PHE A 2 -21.81 -35.67 -3.76
CA PHE A 2 -22.86 -34.85 -3.14
C PHE A 2 -23.78 -34.26 -4.20
N SER A 3 -25.06 -34.06 -3.89
CA SER A 3 -25.93 -33.28 -4.80
C SER A 3 -25.41 -31.83 -4.90
N PRO A 4 -25.46 -31.19 -6.08
CA PRO A 4 -25.07 -29.78 -6.26
C PRO A 4 -25.73 -28.84 -5.25
N LEU A 5 -27.03 -29.05 -4.97
CA LEU A 5 -27.78 -28.28 -3.98
C LEU A 5 -27.22 -28.40 -2.58
N ALA A 6 -26.76 -29.59 -2.16
CA ALA A 6 -26.16 -29.79 -0.84
C ALA A 6 -24.82 -29.03 -0.71
N VAL A 7 -23.99 -29.04 -1.76
CA VAL A 7 -22.71 -28.32 -1.78
C VAL A 7 -22.95 -26.82 -1.75
N ILE A 8 -23.86 -26.30 -2.59
CA ILE A 8 -24.26 -24.88 -2.60
C ILE A 8 -24.81 -24.45 -1.24
N SER A 9 -25.69 -25.26 -0.64
CA SER A 9 -26.26 -24.97 0.67
C SER A 9 -25.17 -24.91 1.75
N THR A 10 -24.20 -25.81 1.69
CA THR A 10 -23.05 -25.82 2.60
C THR A 10 -22.21 -24.55 2.46
N VAL A 11 -21.91 -24.14 1.23
CA VAL A 11 -21.20 -22.89 0.93
C VAL A 11 -21.95 -21.66 1.44
N ILE A 12 -23.27 -21.59 1.20
CA ILE A 12 -24.09 -20.47 1.67
C ILE A 12 -24.09 -20.42 3.19
N VAL A 13 -24.28 -21.56 3.88
CA VAL A 13 -24.23 -21.63 5.34
C VAL A 13 -22.86 -21.20 5.86
N TYR A 14 -21.78 -21.66 5.25
CA TYR A 14 -20.42 -21.27 5.60
C TYR A 14 -20.21 -19.76 5.48
N MET A 15 -20.60 -19.16 4.35
CA MET A 15 -20.48 -17.73 4.12
C MET A 15 -21.37 -16.90 5.05
N LEU A 16 -22.59 -17.38 5.36
CA LEU A 16 -23.47 -16.75 6.34
C LEU A 16 -22.90 -16.81 7.76
N LEU A 17 -22.19 -17.89 8.11
CA LEU A 17 -21.49 -18.00 9.39
C LEU A 17 -20.37 -16.97 9.48
N LEU A 18 -19.51 -16.88 8.45
CA LEU A 18 -18.47 -15.84 8.38
C LEU A 18 -19.07 -14.44 8.45
N PHE A 19 -20.20 -14.23 7.77
CA PHE A 19 -20.91 -12.97 7.80
C PHE A 19 -21.44 -12.62 9.19
N THR A 20 -22.02 -13.61 9.87
CA THR A 20 -22.53 -13.47 11.23
C THR A 20 -21.39 -13.10 12.19
N VAL A 21 -20.24 -13.77 12.09
CA VAL A 21 -19.05 -13.45 12.90
C VAL A 21 -18.60 -12.00 12.65
N ALA A 22 -18.49 -11.59 11.38
CA ALA A 22 -18.13 -10.22 11.02
C ALA A 22 -19.11 -9.19 11.60
N GLN A 23 -20.42 -9.44 11.50
CA GLN A 23 -21.46 -8.58 12.06
C GLN A 23 -21.44 -8.51 13.59
N LEU A 24 -21.20 -9.62 14.27
CA LEU A 24 -21.10 -9.65 15.73
C LEU A 24 -19.92 -8.80 16.20
N VAL A 25 -18.79 -8.86 15.50
CA VAL A 25 -17.62 -8.03 15.76
C VAL A 25 -17.94 -6.55 15.54
N GLU A 26 -18.53 -6.19 14.41
CA GLU A 26 -18.92 -4.80 14.11
C GLU A 26 -19.89 -4.25 15.15
N ARG A 27 -20.93 -5.02 15.52
CA ARG A 27 -21.90 -4.64 16.55
C ARG A 27 -21.26 -4.47 17.91
N ARG A 28 -20.31 -5.35 18.28
CA ARG A 28 -19.57 -5.23 19.55
C ARG A 28 -18.78 -3.94 19.58
N VAL A 29 -17.99 -3.66 18.54
CA VAL A 29 -17.15 -2.47 18.45
C VAL A 29 -18.00 -1.19 18.47
N ALA A 30 -19.14 -1.18 17.76
CA ALA A 30 -20.08 -0.06 17.79
C ALA A 30 -20.68 0.17 19.19
N LYS A 31 -20.96 -0.90 19.96
CA LYS A 31 -21.49 -0.81 21.32
C LYS A 31 -20.44 -0.43 22.37
N THR A 32 -19.22 -0.96 22.27
CA THR A 32 -18.18 -0.74 23.27
C THR A 32 -17.30 0.47 22.98
N GLY A 33 -17.33 1.01 21.75
CA GLY A 33 -16.43 2.07 21.29
C GLY A 33 -14.96 1.67 21.20
N THR A 34 -14.63 0.42 21.56
CA THR A 34 -13.26 -0.07 21.65
C THR A 34 -12.93 -0.96 20.44
N PRO A 35 -11.98 -0.55 19.59
CA PRO A 35 -11.58 -1.37 18.44
C PRO A 35 -10.84 -2.63 18.91
N LEU A 36 -11.00 -3.73 18.17
CA LEU A 36 -10.18 -4.92 18.38
C LEU A 36 -8.72 -4.62 18.02
N LYS A 37 -7.81 -4.73 19.00
CA LYS A 37 -6.37 -4.46 18.86
C LYS A 37 -5.50 -5.69 19.20
N SER A 38 -5.95 -6.89 18.86
CA SER A 38 -5.18 -8.10 19.17
C SER A 38 -4.06 -8.32 18.14
N PRO A 39 -2.78 -8.48 18.57
CA PRO A 39 -1.67 -8.83 17.68
C PRO A 39 -1.88 -10.16 16.95
N TRP A 40 -2.60 -11.11 17.57
CA TRP A 40 -2.90 -12.42 17.00
C TRP A 40 -3.89 -12.34 15.83
N ILE A 41 -4.92 -11.50 15.96
CA ILE A 41 -5.88 -11.25 14.86
C ILE A 41 -5.14 -10.69 13.65
N TYR A 42 -4.28 -9.69 13.88
CA TYR A 42 -3.46 -9.11 12.82
C TYR A 42 -2.56 -10.18 12.17
N ALA A 43 -1.79 -10.93 12.96
CA ALA A 43 -0.88 -11.95 12.45
C ALA A 43 -1.58 -13.07 11.67
N LEU A 44 -2.74 -13.54 12.12
CA LEU A 44 -3.53 -14.57 11.42
C LEU A 44 -4.26 -14.03 10.19
N SER A 45 -4.59 -12.74 10.14
CA SER A 45 -5.22 -12.14 8.97
C SER A 45 -4.28 -12.08 7.76
N LEU A 46 -2.96 -11.99 8.00
CA LEU A 46 -1.92 -12.05 6.96
C LEU A 46 -1.92 -13.40 6.21
N ALA A 47 -2.50 -14.45 6.78
CA ALA A 47 -2.66 -15.75 6.13
C ALA A 47 -3.59 -15.75 4.92
N VAL A 48 -4.22 -14.61 4.58
CA VAL A 48 -4.79 -14.36 3.25
C VAL A 48 -3.73 -14.43 2.13
N PHE A 49 -2.43 -14.44 2.47
CA PHE A 49 -1.35 -14.78 1.53
C PHE A 49 -1.51 -16.18 0.93
N HIS A 50 -1.97 -17.13 1.74
CA HIS A 50 -2.08 -18.54 1.37
C HIS A 50 -3.43 -18.77 0.72
N THR A 51 -3.47 -18.78 -0.60
CA THR A 51 -4.72 -18.80 -1.38
C THR A 51 -5.12 -20.23 -1.76
N SER A 52 -6.11 -20.41 -2.64
CA SER A 52 -6.37 -21.74 -3.22
C SER A 52 -5.16 -22.29 -3.96
N TRP A 53 -4.25 -21.42 -4.41
CA TRP A 53 -2.97 -21.83 -5.00
C TRP A 53 -2.05 -22.50 -3.96
N THR A 54 -2.04 -22.07 -2.69
CA THR A 54 -1.34 -22.83 -1.64
C THR A 54 -2.07 -24.14 -1.35
N PHE A 55 -3.39 -24.08 -1.19
CA PHE A 55 -4.18 -25.22 -0.73
C PHE A 55 -4.26 -26.36 -1.75
N TYR A 56 -4.41 -26.03 -3.03
CA TYR A 56 -4.49 -26.98 -4.14
C TYR A 56 -3.18 -26.99 -4.95
N GLY A 57 -2.82 -25.83 -5.50
CA GLY A 57 -1.71 -25.69 -6.45
C GLY A 57 -0.32 -26.09 -5.92
N SER A 58 -0.05 -26.00 -4.61
CA SER A 58 1.27 -26.40 -4.08
C SER A 58 1.48 -27.92 -4.14
N VAL A 59 0.40 -28.70 -4.00
CA VAL A 59 0.47 -30.16 -4.12
C VAL A 59 0.71 -30.56 -5.58
N GLY A 60 0.01 -29.92 -6.51
CA GLY A 60 0.29 -30.11 -7.94
C GLY A 60 1.69 -29.66 -8.34
N PHE A 61 2.15 -28.50 -7.85
CA PHE A 61 3.50 -28.02 -8.12
C PHE A 61 4.58 -28.99 -7.61
N ALA A 62 4.39 -29.52 -6.39
CA ALA A 62 5.31 -30.52 -5.84
C ALA A 62 5.31 -31.81 -6.67
N SER A 63 4.14 -32.23 -7.18
CA SER A 63 4.01 -33.43 -8.00
C SER A 63 4.79 -33.39 -9.31
N THR A 64 5.04 -32.19 -9.87
CA THR A 64 5.76 -32.03 -11.15
C THR A 64 7.18 -31.50 -10.98
N SER A 65 7.49 -30.83 -9.87
CA SER A 65 8.72 -30.05 -9.73
C SER A 65 9.44 -30.25 -8.39
N GLY A 66 9.08 -31.29 -7.63
CA GLY A 66 9.72 -31.63 -6.36
C GLY A 66 9.63 -30.50 -5.34
N LEU A 67 10.76 -30.15 -4.72
CA LEU A 67 10.78 -29.15 -3.64
C LEU A 67 10.71 -27.69 -4.13
N LEU A 68 10.68 -27.44 -5.44
CA LEU A 68 10.72 -26.09 -6.02
C LEU A 68 9.62 -25.15 -5.51
N PHE A 69 8.44 -25.69 -5.17
CA PHE A 69 7.34 -24.93 -4.57
C PHE A 69 7.74 -24.22 -3.27
N LEU A 70 8.70 -24.76 -2.50
CA LEU A 70 9.23 -24.15 -1.29
C LEU A 70 9.93 -22.82 -1.56
N GLY A 71 10.43 -22.57 -2.77
CA GLY A 71 11.06 -21.28 -3.13
C GLY A 71 10.14 -20.09 -2.88
N ILE A 72 8.83 -20.28 -3.07
CA ILE A 72 7.82 -19.26 -2.81
C ILE A 72 7.71 -19.00 -1.30
N TYR A 73 7.69 -20.04 -0.49
CA TYR A 73 7.60 -19.88 0.97
C TYR A 73 8.91 -19.34 1.57
N VAL A 74 10.07 -19.75 1.04
CA VAL A 74 11.38 -19.20 1.42
C VAL A 74 11.45 -17.70 1.12
N GLY A 75 11.02 -17.27 -0.07
CA GLY A 75 10.97 -15.84 -0.41
C GLY A 75 10.09 -15.02 0.54
N ALA A 76 8.91 -15.55 0.89
CA ALA A 76 8.03 -14.90 1.86
C ALA A 76 8.67 -14.85 3.26
N LEU A 77 9.32 -15.93 3.72
CA LEU A 77 10.03 -15.99 5.00
C LEU A 77 11.18 -14.98 5.08
N ILE A 78 11.98 -14.85 4.02
CA ILE A 78 13.01 -13.81 3.93
C ILE A 78 12.37 -12.42 4.06
N GLY A 79 11.26 -12.18 3.36
CA GLY A 79 10.50 -10.95 3.51
C GLY A 79 10.08 -10.69 4.96
N ILE A 80 9.55 -11.69 5.65
CA ILE A 80 9.10 -11.61 7.05
C ILE A 80 10.24 -11.25 8.01
N ILE A 81 11.43 -11.81 7.81
CA ILE A 81 12.62 -11.49 8.62
C ILE A 81 12.91 -9.98 8.59
N PHE A 82 12.73 -9.34 7.44
CA PHE A 82 12.97 -7.91 7.27
C PHE A 82 11.79 -7.01 7.69
N TRP A 83 10.63 -7.54 8.07
CA TRP A 83 9.42 -6.75 8.38
C TRP A 83 9.61 -5.68 9.46
N TRP A 84 10.46 -5.93 10.44
CA TRP A 84 10.74 -4.92 11.47
C TRP A 84 11.40 -3.64 10.88
N VAL A 85 12.14 -3.79 9.79
CA VAL A 85 12.82 -2.69 9.09
C VAL A 85 11.92 -2.14 7.97
N THR A 86 11.30 -3.00 7.17
CA THR A 86 10.53 -2.62 5.97
C THR A 86 9.06 -2.34 6.28
N LEU A 87 8.32 -3.33 6.79
CA LEU A 87 6.87 -3.23 7.01
C LEU A 87 6.55 -2.19 8.09
N ARG A 88 7.36 -2.10 9.16
CA ARG A 88 7.22 -1.06 10.19
C ARG A 88 7.29 0.35 9.60
N LYS A 89 8.20 0.56 8.65
CA LYS A 89 8.36 1.82 7.91
C LYS A 89 7.15 2.12 7.04
N MET A 90 6.63 1.12 6.32
CA MET A 90 5.39 1.26 5.55
C MET A 90 4.19 1.66 6.42
N VAL A 91 4.01 1.01 7.58
CA VAL A 91 2.94 1.35 8.54
C VAL A 91 3.12 2.76 9.10
N ALA A 92 4.36 3.19 9.38
CA ALA A 92 4.62 4.57 9.82
C ALA A 92 4.23 5.60 8.77
N ILE A 93 4.59 5.39 7.50
CA ILE A 93 4.17 6.26 6.39
C ILE A 93 2.65 6.29 6.27
N LYS A 94 1.99 5.13 6.38
CA LYS A 94 0.53 5.05 6.34
C LYS A 94 -0.13 5.87 7.45
N GLU A 95 0.41 5.87 8.66
CA GLU A 95 -0.12 6.70 9.76
C GLU A 95 0.04 8.20 9.50
N THR A 96 1.19 8.61 8.94
CA THR A 96 1.49 10.02 8.66
C THR A 96 0.75 10.58 7.46
N PHE A 97 0.54 9.77 6.40
CA PHE A 97 -0.01 10.22 5.12
C PHE A 97 -1.37 9.61 4.76
N ARG A 98 -2.00 8.85 5.67
CA ARG A 98 -3.31 8.18 5.46
C ARG A 98 -3.38 7.36 4.17
N ILE A 99 -2.31 6.63 3.89
CA ILE A 99 -2.21 5.75 2.72
C ILE A 99 -3.34 4.72 2.74
N THR A 100 -4.10 4.63 1.64
CA THR A 100 -5.25 3.71 1.50
C THR A 100 -4.94 2.51 0.61
N SER A 101 -3.90 2.62 -0.23
CA SER A 101 -3.51 1.59 -1.20
C SER A 101 -2.01 1.61 -1.50
N ILE A 102 -1.52 0.59 -2.22
CA ILE A 102 -0.13 0.57 -2.70
C ILE A 102 0.15 1.67 -3.74
N ALA A 103 -0.86 2.07 -4.54
CA ALA A 103 -0.73 3.18 -5.48
C ALA A 103 -0.55 4.52 -4.74
N ASP A 104 -1.29 4.74 -3.65
CA ASP A 104 -1.08 5.88 -2.76
C ASP A 104 0.32 5.85 -2.15
N PHE A 105 0.76 4.68 -1.67
CA PHE A 105 2.08 4.54 -1.04
C PHE A 105 3.20 4.98 -1.98
N ILE A 106 3.22 4.43 -3.19
CA ILE A 106 4.24 4.73 -4.19
C ILE A 106 4.11 6.18 -4.65
N SER A 107 2.92 6.64 -5.02
CA SER A 107 2.74 8.02 -5.51
C SER A 107 3.08 9.08 -4.46
N THR A 108 2.79 8.83 -3.18
CA THR A 108 3.09 9.77 -2.09
C THR A 108 4.59 10.04 -1.98
N ARG A 109 5.43 9.04 -2.20
CA ARG A 109 6.89 9.24 -2.24
C ARG A 109 7.33 10.11 -3.42
N TYR A 110 6.60 10.09 -4.52
CA TYR A 110 6.96 10.72 -5.80
C TYR A 110 6.01 11.87 -6.15
N ARG A 111 6.00 12.90 -5.30
CA ARG A 111 5.23 14.15 -5.48
C ARG A 111 3.70 13.96 -5.50
N ARG A 112 3.18 12.91 -4.85
CA ARG A 112 1.75 12.53 -4.92
C ARG A 112 1.23 12.51 -6.36
N SER A 113 2.06 12.02 -7.29
CA SER A 113 1.77 12.09 -8.72
C SER A 113 0.58 11.20 -9.08
N GLN A 114 -0.50 11.81 -9.56
CA GLN A 114 -1.67 11.11 -10.08
C GLN A 114 -1.32 10.17 -11.26
N LYS A 115 -0.35 10.56 -12.09
CA LYS A 115 0.12 9.71 -13.21
C LYS A 115 0.76 8.42 -12.72
N ILE A 116 1.55 8.49 -11.64
CA ILE A 116 2.17 7.30 -11.03
C ILE A 116 1.12 6.44 -10.35
N ALA A 117 0.20 7.05 -9.58
CA ALA A 117 -0.89 6.33 -8.93
C ALA A 117 -1.78 5.59 -9.95
N GLY A 118 -2.14 6.26 -11.05
CA GLY A 118 -2.89 5.68 -12.16
C GLY A 118 -2.13 4.55 -12.86
N LEU A 119 -0.83 4.73 -13.14
CA LEU A 119 0.01 3.69 -13.75
C LEU A 119 0.12 2.45 -12.86
N VAL A 120 0.42 2.61 -11.57
CA VAL A 120 0.45 1.49 -10.60
C VAL A 120 -0.90 0.78 -10.54
N THR A 121 -1.99 1.53 -10.56
CA THR A 121 -3.34 0.97 -10.56
C THR A 121 -3.64 0.17 -11.83
N LEU A 122 -3.24 0.66 -13.00
CA LEU A 122 -3.41 -0.04 -14.28
C LEU A 122 -2.60 -1.34 -14.31
N ILE A 123 -1.33 -1.29 -13.89
CA ILE A 123 -0.46 -2.46 -13.80
C ILE A 123 -1.05 -3.48 -12.82
N ALA A 124 -1.55 -3.04 -11.66
CA ALA A 124 -2.18 -3.93 -10.68
C ALA A 124 -3.46 -4.56 -11.22
N LEU A 125 -4.31 -3.80 -11.90
CA LEU A 125 -5.55 -4.28 -12.48
C LEU A 125 -5.30 -5.36 -13.53
N ILE A 126 -4.43 -5.08 -14.52
CA ILE A 126 -4.09 -6.02 -15.60
C ILE A 126 -3.31 -7.22 -15.03
N GLY A 127 -2.33 -6.95 -14.16
CA GLY A 127 -1.44 -7.97 -13.62
C GLY A 127 -2.13 -8.96 -12.71
N ILE A 128 -3.13 -8.57 -11.92
CA ILE A 128 -3.79 -9.45 -10.94
C ILE A 128 -5.02 -10.16 -11.52
N LEU A 129 -5.58 -9.67 -12.63
CA LEU A 129 -6.73 -10.29 -13.29
C LEU A 129 -6.56 -11.80 -13.51
N PRO A 130 -5.41 -12.32 -14.00
CA PRO A 130 -5.18 -13.76 -14.16
C PRO A 130 -5.18 -14.51 -12.82
N TYR A 131 -4.70 -13.88 -11.75
CA TYR A 131 -4.67 -14.53 -10.44
C TYR A 131 -6.05 -14.62 -9.79
N ILE A 132 -6.96 -13.67 -10.05
CA ILE A 132 -8.37 -13.79 -9.66
C ILE A 132 -9.05 -14.89 -10.49
N ALA A 133 -8.80 -14.92 -11.80
CA ALA A 133 -9.29 -15.95 -12.71
C ALA A 133 -8.91 -17.35 -12.20
N LEU A 134 -7.66 -17.50 -11.76
CA LEU A 134 -7.16 -18.72 -11.13
C LEU A 134 -7.95 -19.16 -9.89
N GLN A 135 -8.32 -18.22 -9.02
CA GLN A 135 -9.10 -18.54 -7.82
C GLN A 135 -10.50 -19.01 -8.19
N LEU A 136 -11.13 -18.37 -9.18
CA LEU A 136 -12.45 -18.77 -9.70
C LEU A 136 -12.39 -20.18 -10.28
N LYS A 137 -11.37 -20.49 -11.10
CA LYS A 137 -11.13 -21.84 -11.63
C LYS A 137 -11.04 -22.89 -10.54
N ALA A 138 -10.28 -22.61 -9.48
CA ALA A 138 -10.14 -23.53 -8.36
C ALA A 138 -11.49 -23.80 -7.65
N ILE A 139 -12.36 -22.79 -7.51
CA ILE A 139 -13.70 -22.97 -6.94
C ILE A 139 -14.58 -23.81 -7.87
N VAL A 140 -14.61 -23.51 -9.17
CA VAL A 140 -15.43 -24.22 -10.15
C VAL A 140 -14.99 -25.68 -10.26
N ASN A 141 -13.71 -25.95 -10.45
CA ASN A 141 -13.18 -27.31 -10.58
C ASN A 141 -13.40 -28.14 -9.30
N SER A 142 -13.14 -27.57 -8.12
CA SER A 142 -13.38 -28.29 -6.86
C SER A 142 -14.87 -28.59 -6.65
N PHE A 143 -15.77 -27.72 -7.13
CA PHE A 143 -17.21 -27.96 -7.13
C PHE A 143 -17.61 -29.10 -8.07
N GLU A 144 -17.08 -29.12 -9.29
CA GLU A 144 -17.36 -30.19 -10.27
C GLU A 144 -16.86 -31.55 -9.79
N ILE A 145 -15.66 -31.60 -9.19
CA ILE A 145 -15.07 -32.83 -8.66
C ILE A 145 -15.95 -33.45 -7.55
N ILE A 146 -16.54 -32.64 -6.67
CA ILE A 146 -17.33 -33.13 -5.53
C ILE A 146 -18.77 -33.51 -5.91
N THR A 147 -19.36 -32.84 -6.92
CA THR A 147 -20.71 -33.13 -7.40
C THR A 147 -20.75 -34.34 -8.32
N GLN A 148 -19.74 -34.53 -9.19
CA GLN A 148 -19.70 -35.58 -10.23
C GLN A 148 -20.91 -35.53 -11.19
N ASP A 149 -21.54 -34.34 -11.35
CA ASP A 149 -22.70 -34.15 -12.22
C ASP A 149 -22.33 -33.15 -13.33
N HIS A 150 -22.31 -33.65 -14.58
CA HIS A 150 -22.01 -32.88 -15.80
C HIS A 150 -23.27 -32.55 -16.61
N GLY A 151 -24.46 -32.57 -15.99
CA GLY A 151 -25.70 -32.22 -16.67
C GLY A 151 -25.67 -30.79 -17.25
N PRO A 152 -26.37 -30.52 -18.38
CA PRO A 152 -26.36 -29.21 -19.05
C PRO A 152 -26.90 -28.05 -18.20
N ALA A 153 -27.66 -28.32 -17.13
CA ALA A 153 -28.10 -27.31 -16.17
C ALA A 153 -26.93 -26.68 -15.38
N TRP A 154 -25.78 -27.36 -15.31
CA TRP A 154 -24.62 -26.97 -14.52
C TRP A 154 -23.46 -26.42 -15.36
N GLU A 155 -23.64 -26.28 -16.68
CA GLU A 155 -22.72 -25.55 -17.57
C GLU A 155 -22.58 -24.06 -17.16
N TYR A 156 -23.57 -23.54 -16.41
CA TYR A 156 -23.57 -22.20 -15.83
C TYR A 156 -23.09 -22.14 -14.37
N SER A 157 -22.51 -23.22 -13.83
CA SER A 157 -21.98 -23.27 -12.45
C SER A 157 -21.01 -22.12 -12.15
N GLY A 158 -20.12 -21.81 -13.10
CA GLY A 158 -19.18 -20.68 -13.01
C GLY A 158 -19.88 -19.33 -12.89
N LEU A 159 -20.92 -19.07 -13.69
CA LEU A 159 -21.73 -17.84 -13.60
C LEU A 159 -22.40 -17.69 -12.23
N PHE A 160 -22.93 -18.78 -11.69
CA PHE A 160 -23.53 -18.78 -10.37
C PHE A 160 -22.50 -18.48 -9.26
N VAL A 161 -21.33 -19.10 -9.32
CA VAL A 161 -20.20 -18.82 -8.41
C VAL A 161 -19.83 -17.35 -8.46
N ILE A 162 -19.72 -16.74 -9.64
CA ILE A 162 -19.37 -15.32 -9.79
C ILE A 162 -20.44 -14.41 -9.23
N LEU A 163 -21.72 -14.70 -9.47
CA LEU A 163 -22.82 -13.91 -8.93
C LEU A 163 -22.78 -13.93 -7.40
N ILE A 164 -22.57 -15.10 -6.80
CA ILE A 164 -22.40 -15.27 -5.36
C ILE A 164 -21.16 -14.52 -4.86
N MET A 165 -20.01 -14.67 -5.52
CA MET A 165 -18.76 -13.98 -5.13
C MET A 165 -18.89 -12.46 -5.28
N THR A 166 -19.59 -11.96 -6.29
CA THR A 166 -19.87 -10.54 -6.48
C THR A 166 -20.75 -10.02 -5.36
N ALA A 167 -21.86 -10.70 -5.07
CA ALA A 167 -22.74 -10.34 -3.98
C ALA A 167 -21.99 -10.33 -2.65
N PHE A 168 -21.23 -11.38 -2.32
CA PHE A 168 -20.44 -11.43 -1.10
C PHE A 168 -19.32 -10.39 -1.07
N THR A 169 -18.66 -10.08 -2.19
CA THR A 169 -17.62 -9.04 -2.21
C THR A 169 -18.21 -7.65 -1.96
N ILE A 170 -19.34 -7.33 -2.57
CA ILE A 170 -20.06 -6.06 -2.34
C ILE A 170 -20.53 -6.00 -0.88
N ILE A 171 -21.15 -7.08 -0.41
CA ILE A 171 -21.65 -7.21 0.94
C ILE A 171 -20.49 -7.11 1.93
N PHE A 172 -19.35 -7.77 1.79
CA PHE A 172 -18.31 -7.76 2.82
C PHE A 172 -17.29 -6.63 2.68
N GLY A 173 -16.88 -6.29 1.47
CA GLY A 173 -15.75 -5.42 1.21
C GLY A 173 -16.11 -3.98 0.83
N VAL A 174 -17.24 -3.75 0.17
CA VAL A 174 -17.55 -2.44 -0.45
C VAL A 174 -18.83 -1.84 0.12
N ARG A 175 -18.96 -1.80 1.45
CA ARG A 175 -20.13 -1.19 2.12
C ARG A 175 -20.00 0.29 2.41
N LYS A 176 -18.78 0.78 2.58
CA LYS A 176 -18.52 2.14 3.08
C LYS A 176 -17.74 2.95 2.06
N LEU A 177 -18.04 4.26 2.04
CA LEU A 177 -17.45 5.18 1.07
C LEU A 177 -15.97 5.45 1.38
N ASP A 178 -15.64 5.55 2.67
CA ASP A 178 -14.30 5.82 3.16
C ASP A 178 -13.53 4.48 3.27
N PRO A 179 -12.55 4.23 2.37
CA PRO A 179 -11.73 3.03 2.43
C PRO A 179 -10.76 2.99 3.62
N THR A 180 -10.58 4.10 4.36
CA THR A 180 -9.85 4.08 5.64
C THR A 180 -10.72 3.69 6.83
N GLU A 181 -12.04 3.63 6.68
CA GLU A 181 -12.90 3.05 7.71
C GLU A 181 -12.55 1.57 7.86
N ARG A 182 -12.04 1.23 9.04
CA ARG A 182 -11.50 -0.10 9.33
C ARG A 182 -12.58 -1.17 9.21
N HIS A 183 -12.28 -2.23 8.49
CA HIS A 183 -13.18 -3.36 8.32
C HIS A 183 -12.90 -4.44 9.37
N GLN A 184 -13.08 -4.11 10.65
CA GLN A 184 -12.75 -5.04 11.74
C GLN A 184 -13.50 -6.37 11.64
N GLY A 185 -14.75 -6.34 11.16
CA GLY A 185 -15.53 -7.54 10.87
C GLY A 185 -14.90 -8.39 9.76
N MET A 186 -14.46 -7.76 8.67
CA MET A 186 -13.78 -8.45 7.56
C MET A 186 -12.47 -9.09 8.03
N ILE A 187 -11.64 -8.37 8.79
CA ILE A 187 -10.36 -8.90 9.28
C ILE A 187 -10.56 -10.13 10.17
N VAL A 188 -11.57 -10.13 11.05
CA VAL A 188 -11.87 -11.32 11.86
C VAL A 188 -12.40 -12.47 11.00
N ALA A 189 -13.20 -12.21 9.96
CA ALA A 189 -13.62 -13.25 9.04
C ALA A 189 -12.42 -13.94 8.36
N LEU A 190 -11.40 -13.17 7.94
CA LEU A 190 -10.16 -13.73 7.38
C LEU A 190 -9.37 -14.60 8.37
N VAL A 191 -9.41 -14.27 9.66
CA VAL A 191 -8.80 -15.07 10.71
C VAL A 191 -9.54 -16.40 10.86
N VAL A 192 -10.87 -16.41 10.82
CA VAL A 192 -11.66 -17.64 10.85
C VAL A 192 -11.37 -18.47 9.59
N GLU A 193 -11.36 -17.86 8.41
CA GLU A 193 -11.00 -18.52 7.15
C GLU A 193 -9.61 -19.15 7.19
N SER A 194 -8.61 -18.46 7.75
CA SER A 194 -7.25 -18.99 7.84
C SER A 194 -7.16 -20.19 8.79
N ILE A 195 -7.89 -20.17 9.90
CA ILE A 195 -7.99 -21.33 10.81
C ILE A 195 -8.69 -22.50 10.11
N VAL A 196 -9.84 -22.28 9.47
CA VAL A 196 -10.60 -23.34 8.78
C VAL A 196 -9.74 -24.01 7.71
N LYS A 197 -9.06 -23.22 6.88
CA LYS A 197 -8.13 -23.70 5.85
C LYS A 197 -7.00 -24.52 6.42
N LEU A 198 -6.33 -24.03 7.47
CA LEU A 198 -5.21 -24.73 8.09
C LEU A 198 -5.65 -26.07 8.69
N VAL A 199 -6.75 -26.06 9.44
CA VAL A 199 -7.29 -27.28 10.07
C VAL A 199 -7.74 -28.28 9.00
N ALA A 200 -8.39 -27.84 7.93
CA ALA A 200 -8.76 -28.71 6.82
C ALA A 200 -7.55 -29.35 6.15
N PHE A 201 -6.53 -28.56 5.79
CA PHE A 201 -5.33 -29.06 5.14
C PHE A 201 -4.56 -30.06 6.02
N VAL A 202 -4.35 -29.71 7.30
CA VAL A 202 -3.68 -30.57 8.27
C VAL A 202 -4.47 -31.85 8.53
N SER A 203 -5.80 -31.78 8.60
CA SER A 203 -6.64 -32.98 8.79
C SER A 203 -6.50 -33.96 7.64
N VAL A 204 -6.49 -33.47 6.39
CA VAL A 204 -6.24 -34.33 5.21
C VAL A 204 -4.82 -34.88 5.22
N GLY A 205 -3.82 -34.05 5.57
CA GLY A 205 -2.44 -34.48 5.69
C GLY A 205 -2.25 -35.60 6.72
N LEU A 206 -2.83 -35.45 7.92
CA LEU A 206 -2.81 -36.49 8.96
C LEU A 206 -3.55 -37.75 8.53
N PHE A 207 -4.71 -37.61 7.87
CA PHE A 207 -5.45 -38.73 7.31
C PHE A 207 -4.60 -39.52 6.32
N VAL A 208 -3.94 -38.84 5.38
CA VAL A 208 -3.08 -39.49 4.40
C VAL A 208 -1.88 -40.14 5.09
N CYS A 209 -1.19 -39.43 5.97
CA CYS A 209 0.01 -39.96 6.63
C CYS A 209 -0.24 -41.13 7.56
N PHE A 210 -1.38 -41.20 8.26
CA PHE A 210 -1.57 -42.16 9.36
C PHE A 210 -2.77 -43.10 9.20
N ILE A 211 -3.70 -42.81 8.29
CA ILE A 211 -4.88 -43.66 8.03
C ILE A 211 -4.73 -44.37 6.68
N LEU A 212 -4.27 -43.66 5.65
CA LEU A 212 -4.04 -44.26 4.34
C LEU A 212 -2.69 -45.00 4.27
N TYR A 213 -1.71 -44.53 5.05
CA TYR A 213 -0.36 -45.09 5.14
C TYR A 213 0.08 -45.22 6.61
N ASP A 214 1.16 -45.97 6.86
CA ASP A 214 1.68 -46.26 8.21
C ASP A 214 2.73 -45.22 8.69
N GLY A 215 2.46 -43.94 8.42
CA GLY A 215 3.31 -42.81 8.79
C GLY A 215 4.13 -42.22 7.62
N PRO A 216 4.80 -41.07 7.85
CA PRO A 216 5.63 -40.42 6.81
C PRO A 216 6.79 -41.30 6.31
N GLY A 217 7.32 -42.19 7.16
CA GLY A 217 8.38 -43.12 6.78
C GLY A 217 7.92 -44.18 5.78
N ASP A 218 6.70 -44.70 5.93
CA ASP A 218 6.09 -45.65 4.97
C ASP A 218 5.86 -44.97 3.63
N ILE A 219 5.30 -43.75 3.63
CA ILE A 219 5.14 -42.95 2.40
C ILE A 219 6.49 -42.75 1.70
N TYR A 220 7.55 -42.40 2.43
CA TYR A 220 8.87 -42.21 1.85
C TYR A 220 9.44 -43.50 1.24
N ALA A 221 9.28 -44.64 1.92
CA ALA A 221 9.72 -45.94 1.41
C ALA A 221 8.98 -46.33 0.11
N ARG A 222 7.64 -46.23 0.10
CA ARG A 222 6.82 -46.54 -1.08
C ARG A 222 7.05 -45.56 -2.23
N MET A 223 7.31 -44.29 -1.92
CA MET A 223 7.68 -43.27 -2.90
C MET A 223 8.97 -43.66 -3.65
N ILE A 224 9.96 -44.22 -2.95
CA ILE A 224 11.19 -44.73 -3.58
C ILE A 224 10.86 -45.94 -4.47
N GLU A 225 10.07 -46.89 -3.98
CA GLU A 225 9.65 -48.07 -4.76
C GLU A 225 8.88 -47.69 -6.04
N ALA A 226 8.09 -46.61 -5.98
CA ALA A 226 7.32 -46.08 -7.10
C ALA A 226 8.14 -45.19 -8.05
N ASN A 227 9.47 -45.05 -7.87
CA ASN A 227 10.34 -44.15 -8.62
C ASN A 227 9.95 -42.66 -8.53
N LEU A 228 9.38 -42.24 -7.40
CA LEU A 228 8.94 -40.86 -7.13
C LEU A 228 9.94 -40.08 -6.26
N SER A 229 11.20 -40.49 -6.21
CA SER A 229 12.24 -39.85 -5.37
C SER A 229 12.48 -38.38 -5.71
N TYR A 230 12.19 -37.96 -6.95
CA TYR A 230 12.27 -36.57 -7.41
C TYR A 230 11.39 -35.61 -6.58
N LEU A 231 10.32 -36.09 -5.92
CA LEU A 231 9.46 -35.28 -5.07
C LEU A 231 10.19 -34.63 -3.88
N THR A 232 11.35 -35.19 -3.51
CA THR A 232 12.21 -34.70 -2.42
C THR A 232 13.50 -34.05 -2.90
N GLN A 233 13.66 -33.89 -4.21
CA GLN A 233 14.84 -33.29 -4.82
C GLN A 233 14.65 -31.78 -5.04
N PHE A 234 15.78 -31.07 -5.05
CA PHE A 234 15.84 -29.63 -5.31
C PHE A 234 16.05 -29.30 -6.80
N ASP A 235 16.49 -30.28 -7.59
CA ASP A 235 16.90 -30.13 -8.99
C ASP A 235 16.15 -31.16 -9.85
N VAL A 236 14.89 -30.84 -10.16
CA VAL A 236 13.97 -31.71 -10.93
C VAL A 236 13.76 -31.19 -12.34
N VAL A 237 13.74 -29.86 -12.49
CA VAL A 237 13.45 -29.16 -13.75
C VAL A 237 14.74 -28.56 -14.29
N ASP A 238 14.87 -28.45 -15.62
CA ASP A 238 15.98 -27.74 -16.23
C ASP A 238 16.11 -26.31 -15.65
N ASN A 239 17.35 -25.93 -15.35
CA ASN A 239 17.68 -24.65 -14.72
C ASN A 239 16.99 -24.39 -13.37
N SER A 240 16.76 -25.45 -12.56
CA SER A 240 16.10 -25.35 -11.24
C SER A 240 16.69 -24.25 -10.37
N ALA A 241 18.03 -24.08 -10.33
CA ALA A 241 18.68 -23.04 -9.55
C ALA A 241 18.17 -21.62 -9.89
N SER A 242 18.04 -21.31 -11.18
CA SER A 242 17.53 -20.01 -11.66
C SER A 242 16.05 -19.82 -11.30
N MET A 243 15.27 -20.91 -11.34
CA MET A 243 13.86 -20.90 -11.00
C MET A 243 13.64 -20.73 -9.49
N TRP A 244 14.47 -21.37 -8.65
CA TRP A 244 14.48 -21.13 -7.19
C TRP A 244 14.68 -19.65 -6.87
N VAL A 245 15.70 -19.02 -7.45
CA VAL A 245 15.96 -17.59 -7.27
C VAL A 245 14.78 -16.75 -7.74
N THR A 246 14.21 -17.09 -8.90
CA THR A 246 13.03 -16.42 -9.45
C THR A 246 11.84 -16.48 -8.49
N LEU A 247 11.50 -17.66 -7.98
CA LEU A 247 10.39 -17.86 -7.04
C LEU A 247 10.61 -17.13 -5.70
N ILE A 248 11.85 -17.14 -5.21
CA ILE A 248 12.25 -16.42 -3.99
C ILE A 248 12.05 -14.91 -4.18
N ILE A 249 12.52 -14.33 -5.29
CA ILE A 249 12.37 -12.90 -5.59
C ILE A 249 10.90 -12.52 -5.74
N LEU A 250 10.13 -13.32 -6.50
CA LEU A 250 8.71 -13.06 -6.73
C LEU A 250 7.92 -13.07 -5.43
N SER A 251 8.15 -14.05 -4.57
CA SER A 251 7.43 -14.14 -3.30
C SER A 251 7.91 -13.12 -2.27
N PHE A 252 9.22 -12.82 -2.24
CA PHE A 252 9.77 -11.72 -1.45
C PHE A 252 9.09 -10.40 -1.82
N ALA A 253 8.87 -10.10 -3.11
CA ALA A 253 8.12 -8.92 -3.51
C ALA A 253 6.62 -9.06 -3.19
N GLY A 254 6.04 -10.22 -3.46
CA GLY A 254 4.61 -10.50 -3.31
C GLY A 254 4.09 -10.32 -1.88
N ILE A 255 4.88 -10.69 -0.86
CA ILE A 255 4.48 -10.55 0.54
C ILE A 255 4.32 -9.08 0.98
N TYR A 256 4.89 -8.13 0.24
CA TYR A 256 4.72 -6.69 0.48
C TYR A 256 3.78 -6.00 -0.51
N LEU A 257 3.94 -6.28 -1.80
CA LEU A 257 3.49 -5.40 -2.88
C LEU A 257 2.17 -5.83 -3.52
N LEU A 258 1.71 -7.06 -3.28
CA LEU A 258 0.37 -7.47 -3.70
C LEU A 258 -0.65 -6.52 -3.06
N PRO A 259 -1.55 -5.85 -3.82
CA PRO A 259 -2.49 -4.86 -3.28
C PRO A 259 -3.30 -5.37 -2.10
N ARG A 260 -3.84 -6.60 -2.19
CA ARG A 260 -4.50 -7.29 -1.07
C ARG A 260 -3.59 -7.38 0.14
N GLN A 261 -2.34 -7.78 -0.07
CA GLN A 261 -1.44 -8.04 1.04
C GLN A 261 -0.92 -6.74 1.67
N PHE A 262 -0.62 -5.73 0.85
CA PHE A 262 -0.35 -4.39 1.31
C PHE A 262 -1.53 -3.83 2.12
N HIS A 263 -2.76 -4.04 1.67
CA HIS A 263 -3.95 -3.58 2.37
C HIS A 263 -4.05 -4.21 3.77
N VAL A 264 -3.96 -5.54 3.89
CA VAL A 264 -4.04 -6.22 5.20
C VAL A 264 -2.83 -5.92 6.09
N ALA A 265 -1.62 -5.92 5.53
CA ALA A 265 -0.38 -5.73 6.30
C ALA A 265 -0.11 -4.27 6.71
N VAL A 266 -0.52 -3.29 5.90
CA VAL A 266 -0.20 -1.87 6.12
C VAL A 266 -1.45 -1.06 6.47
N VAL A 267 -2.49 -1.14 5.65
CA VAL A 267 -3.68 -0.29 5.79
C VAL A 267 -4.51 -0.70 7.03
N GLU A 268 -4.68 -1.99 7.26
CA GLU A 268 -5.47 -2.54 8.36
C GLU A 268 -4.66 -2.72 9.67
N ASN A 269 -3.35 -2.47 9.64
CA ASN A 269 -2.54 -2.47 10.87
C ASN A 269 -2.94 -1.31 11.79
N THR A 270 -3.18 -1.63 13.07
CA THR A 270 -3.60 -0.67 14.10
C THR A 270 -2.50 -0.26 15.07
N ASP A 271 -1.42 -1.04 15.15
CA ASP A 271 -0.28 -0.82 16.03
C ASP A 271 0.95 -1.51 15.43
N LYS A 272 2.02 -0.73 15.21
CA LYS A 272 3.33 -1.20 14.71
C LYS A 272 3.89 -2.35 15.53
N LYS A 273 3.57 -2.45 16.83
CA LYS A 273 4.02 -3.56 17.70
C LYS A 273 3.43 -4.90 17.29
N HIS A 274 2.27 -4.94 16.63
CA HIS A 274 1.66 -6.18 16.14
C HIS A 274 2.55 -6.91 15.12
N ILE A 275 3.42 -6.16 14.42
CA ILE A 275 4.40 -6.72 13.48
C ILE A 275 5.34 -7.71 14.19
N LYS A 276 5.73 -7.45 15.45
CA LYS A 276 6.59 -8.36 16.21
C LYS A 276 5.95 -9.74 16.42
N THR A 277 4.65 -9.77 16.69
CA THR A 277 3.91 -11.04 16.82
C THR A 277 3.77 -11.74 15.47
N ALA A 278 3.47 -10.98 14.41
CA ALA A 278 3.37 -11.52 13.06
C ALA A 278 4.68 -12.15 12.58
N MET A 279 5.83 -11.59 12.94
CA MET A 279 7.16 -12.08 12.53
C MET A 279 7.50 -13.50 12.99
N TRP A 280 6.81 -14.06 13.99
CA TRP A 280 7.01 -15.45 14.40
C TRP A 280 5.77 -16.33 14.17
N LEU A 281 4.57 -15.78 14.39
CA LEU A 281 3.34 -16.56 14.23
C LEU A 281 3.05 -16.88 12.76
N PHE A 282 3.34 -15.94 11.86
CA PHE A 282 3.07 -16.14 10.44
C PHE A 282 4.03 -17.16 9.79
N PRO A 283 5.35 -17.17 10.11
CA PRO A 283 6.21 -18.30 9.77
C PRO A 283 5.74 -19.65 10.28
N LEU A 284 5.25 -19.72 11.52
CA LEU A 284 4.69 -20.97 12.06
C LEU A 284 3.49 -21.45 11.23
N TYR A 285 2.61 -20.52 10.83
CA TYR A 285 1.50 -20.83 9.92
C TYR A 285 2.01 -21.35 8.55
N ILE A 286 3.01 -20.69 7.96
CA ILE A 286 3.64 -21.09 6.68
C ILE A 286 4.15 -22.53 6.76
N ILE A 287 4.84 -22.88 7.84
CA ILE A 287 5.37 -24.24 8.05
C ILE A 287 4.21 -25.23 8.17
N ALA A 288 3.22 -24.93 9.00
CA ALA A 288 2.10 -25.82 9.27
C ALA A 288 1.27 -26.14 8.02
N ILE A 289 1.00 -25.15 7.16
CA ILE A 289 0.21 -25.37 5.94
C ILE A 289 1.00 -26.05 4.81
N ASN A 290 2.34 -26.05 4.87
CA ASN A 290 3.17 -26.73 3.87
C ASN A 290 3.67 -28.11 4.29
N LEU A 291 3.52 -28.46 5.57
CA LEU A 291 4.08 -29.69 6.16
C LEU A 291 3.68 -30.96 5.40
N PHE A 292 2.43 -31.03 4.92
CA PHE A 292 1.87 -32.21 4.28
C PHE A 292 1.86 -32.15 2.74
N VAL A 293 2.42 -31.11 2.12
CA VAL A 293 2.38 -30.95 0.66
C VAL A 293 3.05 -32.13 -0.07
N VAL A 294 4.28 -32.48 0.31
CA VAL A 294 5.02 -33.61 -0.30
C VAL A 294 4.34 -34.96 -0.03
N PRO A 295 3.93 -35.29 1.22
CA PRO A 295 3.15 -36.50 1.47
C PRO A 295 1.87 -36.61 0.63
N LEU A 296 1.13 -35.52 0.45
CA LEU A 296 -0.09 -35.50 -0.35
C LEU A 296 0.21 -35.71 -1.84
N ALA A 297 1.27 -35.09 -2.37
CA ALA A 297 1.72 -35.28 -3.74
C ALA A 297 2.12 -36.75 -4.01
N ALA A 298 2.93 -37.33 -3.12
CA ALA A 298 3.35 -38.72 -3.21
C ALA A 298 2.15 -39.68 -3.14
N ALA A 299 1.26 -39.50 -2.17
CA ALA A 299 0.06 -40.32 -2.02
C ALA A 299 -0.84 -40.29 -3.24
N GLY A 300 -1.07 -39.10 -3.83
CA GLY A 300 -1.91 -38.96 -5.03
C GLY A 300 -1.35 -39.71 -6.23
N LEU A 301 -0.04 -39.57 -6.49
CA LEU A 301 0.64 -40.27 -7.58
C LEU A 301 0.67 -41.79 -7.36
N MET A 302 0.97 -42.25 -6.13
CA MET A 302 0.97 -43.68 -5.79
C MET A 302 -0.42 -44.32 -5.85
N SER A 303 -1.48 -43.53 -5.63
CA SER A 303 -2.88 -44.00 -5.72
C SER A 303 -3.37 -44.14 -7.16
N GLY A 304 -2.55 -43.81 -8.16
CA GLY A 304 -2.90 -43.90 -9.58
C GLY A 304 -3.83 -42.79 -10.07
N ILE A 305 -3.99 -41.70 -9.31
CA ILE A 305 -4.72 -40.52 -9.77
C ILE A 305 -3.90 -39.85 -10.88
N PRO A 306 -4.48 -39.52 -12.04
CA PRO A 306 -3.75 -38.86 -13.11
C PRO A 306 -3.10 -37.55 -12.62
N ALA A 307 -1.84 -37.33 -13.01
CA ALA A 307 -1.05 -36.17 -12.59
C ALA A 307 -1.66 -34.82 -13.04
N GLU A 308 -2.50 -34.82 -14.07
CA GLU A 308 -3.28 -33.65 -14.50
C GLU A 308 -4.24 -33.13 -13.41
N TYR A 309 -4.67 -34.00 -12.47
CA TYR A 309 -5.51 -33.62 -11.34
C TYR A 309 -4.71 -33.38 -10.05
N ALA A 310 -3.37 -33.27 -10.12
CA ALA A 310 -2.53 -33.20 -8.94
C ALA A 310 -2.81 -31.99 -8.04
N ASP A 311 -3.28 -30.87 -8.61
CA ASP A 311 -3.73 -29.70 -7.85
C ASP A 311 -4.86 -30.07 -6.86
N PHE A 312 -5.68 -31.08 -7.17
CA PHE A 312 -6.84 -31.48 -6.38
C PHE A 312 -6.62 -32.77 -5.56
N PHE A 313 -5.40 -33.28 -5.41
CA PHE A 313 -5.14 -34.48 -4.59
C PHE A 313 -5.61 -34.34 -3.14
N VAL A 314 -5.54 -33.14 -2.56
CA VAL A 314 -6.08 -32.85 -1.22
C VAL A 314 -7.57 -33.16 -1.11
N LEU A 315 -8.30 -33.02 -2.22
CA LEU A 315 -9.73 -33.31 -2.32
C LEU A 315 -9.97 -34.77 -2.74
N LEU A 316 -9.22 -35.26 -3.73
CA LEU A 316 -9.42 -36.55 -4.38
C LEU A 316 -9.00 -37.75 -3.51
N LEU A 317 -7.96 -37.63 -2.70
CA LEU A 317 -7.49 -38.71 -1.82
C LEU A 317 -8.57 -39.16 -0.81
N PRO A 318 -9.14 -38.27 0.03
CA PRO A 318 -10.23 -38.69 0.91
C PRO A 318 -11.49 -39.13 0.15
N GLN A 319 -11.72 -38.58 -1.06
CA GLN A 319 -12.86 -38.97 -1.90
C GLN A 319 -12.73 -40.42 -2.40
N GLN A 320 -11.57 -40.79 -2.96
CA GLN A 320 -11.30 -42.17 -3.41
C GLN A 320 -11.33 -43.16 -2.25
N ALA A 321 -10.86 -42.75 -1.07
CA ALA A 321 -10.91 -43.57 0.14
C ALA A 321 -12.33 -43.66 0.77
N GLY A 322 -13.34 -42.97 0.22
CA GLY A 322 -14.73 -43.02 0.70
C GLY A 322 -15.05 -42.14 1.92
N TYR A 323 -14.13 -41.29 2.38
CA TYR A 323 -14.30 -40.43 3.55
C TYR A 323 -15.02 -39.11 3.22
N GLN A 324 -16.33 -39.22 2.95
CA GLN A 324 -17.15 -38.11 2.44
C GLN A 324 -17.09 -36.82 3.29
N GLY A 325 -17.12 -36.96 4.63
CA GLY A 325 -17.06 -35.81 5.53
C GLY A 325 -15.72 -35.06 5.44
N LEU A 326 -14.61 -35.79 5.31
CA LEU A 326 -13.29 -35.20 5.14
C LEU A 326 -13.13 -34.56 3.76
N THR A 327 -13.68 -35.18 2.71
CA THR A 327 -13.76 -34.58 1.36
C THR A 327 -14.51 -33.25 1.38
N LEU A 328 -15.68 -33.19 2.01
CA LEU A 328 -16.45 -31.95 2.13
C LEU A 328 -15.70 -30.88 2.95
N PHE A 329 -15.00 -31.30 4.00
CA PHE A 329 -14.20 -30.37 4.79
C PHE A 329 -12.98 -29.84 4.03
N ALA A 330 -12.31 -30.67 3.24
CA ALA A 330 -11.24 -30.27 2.33
C ALA A 330 -11.74 -29.29 1.26
N PHE A 331 -12.94 -29.53 0.72
CA PHE A 331 -13.62 -28.60 -0.19
C PHE A 331 -13.88 -27.24 0.48
N ILE A 332 -14.42 -27.20 1.71
CA ILE A 332 -14.62 -25.95 2.47
C ILE A 332 -13.27 -25.25 2.71
N GLY A 333 -12.22 -26.00 3.03
CA GLY A 333 -10.87 -25.46 3.22
C GLY A 333 -10.32 -24.75 1.99
N GLY A 334 -10.43 -25.38 0.81
CA GLY A 334 -9.99 -24.79 -0.46
C GLY A 334 -10.89 -23.65 -0.94
N PHE A 335 -12.20 -23.77 -0.76
CA PHE A 335 -13.15 -22.67 -1.00
C PHE A 335 -12.80 -21.46 -0.14
N SER A 336 -12.58 -21.65 1.16
CA SER A 336 -12.14 -20.60 2.08
C SER A 336 -10.79 -19.99 1.73
N ALA A 337 -9.91 -20.75 1.07
CA ALA A 337 -8.63 -20.24 0.61
C ALA A 337 -8.77 -19.29 -0.60
N ALA A 338 -9.80 -19.50 -1.43
CA ALA A 338 -10.13 -18.66 -2.58
C ALA A 338 -10.97 -17.43 -2.20
N THR A 339 -11.97 -17.57 -1.34
CA THR A 339 -12.95 -16.50 -1.07
C THR A 339 -12.33 -15.23 -0.47
N GLY A 340 -11.58 -15.35 0.62
CA GLY A 340 -10.92 -14.20 1.26
C GLY A 340 -9.95 -13.48 0.32
N MET A 341 -9.26 -14.25 -0.54
CA MET A 341 -8.39 -13.74 -1.59
C MET A 341 -9.19 -12.86 -2.58
N ILE A 342 -10.26 -13.41 -3.16
CA ILE A 342 -11.11 -12.74 -4.15
C ILE A 342 -11.73 -11.47 -3.58
N ILE A 343 -12.32 -11.55 -2.37
CA ILE A 343 -13.04 -10.44 -1.74
C ILE A 343 -12.11 -9.24 -1.53
N ILE A 344 -10.99 -9.42 -0.83
CA ILE A 344 -10.09 -8.29 -0.52
C ILE A 344 -9.46 -7.76 -1.80
N THR A 345 -8.96 -8.63 -2.67
CA THR A 345 -8.29 -8.17 -3.89
C THR A 345 -9.21 -7.34 -4.75
N THR A 346 -10.44 -7.80 -4.96
CA THR A 346 -11.40 -7.09 -5.80
C THR A 346 -11.84 -5.78 -5.14
N MET A 347 -12.03 -5.77 -3.81
CA MET A 347 -12.29 -4.55 -3.04
C MET A 347 -11.16 -3.53 -3.19
N THR A 348 -9.90 -3.96 -3.00
CA THR A 348 -8.73 -3.08 -3.10
C THR A 348 -8.58 -2.55 -4.53
N LEU A 349 -8.72 -3.41 -5.55
CA LEU A 349 -8.63 -2.98 -6.95
C LEU A 349 -9.76 -2.03 -7.34
N ALA A 350 -11.01 -2.32 -6.96
CA ALA A 350 -12.14 -1.43 -7.22
C ALA A 350 -11.93 -0.05 -6.57
N THR A 351 -11.37 -0.03 -5.35
CA THR A 351 -11.03 1.22 -4.65
C THR A 351 -9.92 1.98 -5.38
N MET A 352 -8.84 1.30 -5.79
CA MET A 352 -7.74 1.92 -6.55
C MET A 352 -8.21 2.48 -7.89
N VAL A 353 -8.98 1.70 -8.67
CA VAL A 353 -9.53 2.11 -9.96
C VAL A 353 -10.48 3.30 -9.79
N SER A 354 -11.35 3.25 -8.79
CA SER A 354 -12.23 4.37 -8.45
C SER A 354 -11.44 5.64 -8.13
N ASN A 355 -10.42 5.55 -7.27
CA ASN A 355 -9.73 6.72 -6.74
C ASN A 355 -8.69 7.31 -7.71
N HIS A 356 -7.99 6.47 -8.48
CA HIS A 356 -6.83 6.89 -9.28
C HIS A 356 -7.09 6.92 -10.80
N LEU A 357 -8.17 6.29 -11.27
CA LEU A 357 -8.55 6.30 -12.68
C LEU A 357 -9.86 7.05 -12.90
N LEU A 358 -10.94 6.64 -12.22
CA LEU A 358 -12.26 7.23 -12.46
C LEU A 358 -12.44 8.62 -11.85
N LEU A 359 -12.04 8.82 -10.59
CA LEU A 359 -12.25 10.10 -9.91
C LEU A 359 -11.57 11.28 -10.62
N PRO A 360 -10.30 11.19 -11.09
CA PRO A 360 -9.68 12.26 -11.87
C PRO A 360 -10.42 12.57 -13.18
N ILE A 361 -11.00 11.56 -13.84
CA ILE A 361 -11.82 11.73 -15.05
C ILE A 361 -13.16 12.41 -14.71
N ILE A 362 -13.77 12.04 -13.59
CA ILE A 362 -15.02 12.64 -13.11
C ILE A 362 -14.82 14.12 -12.72
N GLU A 363 -13.68 14.45 -12.13
CA GLU A 363 -13.36 15.83 -11.72
C GLU A 363 -13.01 16.72 -12.92
N SER A 364 -12.34 16.18 -13.94
CA SER A 364 -11.96 16.94 -15.15
C SER A 364 -13.12 17.20 -16.12
N VAL A 365 -14.19 16.40 -16.09
CA VAL A 365 -15.34 16.53 -17.00
C VAL A 365 -16.57 17.04 -16.24
N THR A 366 -16.99 18.28 -16.50
CA THR A 366 -18.12 18.93 -15.80
C THR A 366 -19.43 18.15 -15.88
N ALA A 367 -19.68 17.46 -17.01
CA ALA A 367 -20.89 16.66 -17.21
C ALA A 367 -20.99 15.42 -16.28
N THR A 368 -19.86 14.88 -15.82
CA THR A 368 -19.81 13.65 -15.01
C THR A 368 -19.74 13.94 -13.51
N GLN A 369 -19.63 15.20 -13.07
CA GLN A 369 -19.51 15.56 -11.65
C GLN A 369 -20.66 15.02 -10.76
N ARG A 370 -21.87 14.83 -11.31
CA ARG A 370 -23.00 14.22 -10.59
C ARG A 370 -22.75 12.76 -10.16
N LEU A 371 -21.85 12.05 -10.85
CA LEU A 371 -21.45 10.68 -10.53
C LEU A 371 -20.64 10.59 -9.23
N ARG A 372 -20.06 11.70 -8.76
CA ARG A 372 -19.32 11.77 -7.50
C ARG A 372 -20.17 11.38 -6.29
N ALA A 373 -21.46 11.72 -6.28
CA ALA A 373 -22.38 11.32 -5.22
C ALA A 373 -22.65 9.79 -5.21
N HIS A 374 -22.29 9.08 -6.27
CA HIS A 374 -22.55 7.66 -6.47
C HIS A 374 -21.27 6.80 -6.47
N LEU A 375 -20.19 7.29 -5.83
CA LEU A 375 -18.90 6.59 -5.78
C LEU A 375 -19.01 5.16 -5.23
N LEU A 376 -19.92 4.90 -4.28
CA LEU A 376 -20.12 3.56 -3.74
C LEU A 376 -20.69 2.59 -4.80
N GLN A 377 -21.70 3.02 -5.53
CA GLN A 377 -22.32 2.25 -6.60
C GLN A 377 -21.35 2.02 -7.76
N ILE A 378 -20.50 3.01 -8.06
CA ILE A 378 -19.41 2.86 -9.03
C ILE A 378 -18.47 1.75 -8.58
N ARG A 379 -18.08 1.69 -7.29
CA ARG A 379 -17.25 0.60 -6.77
C ARG A 379 -17.97 -0.76 -6.85
N TRP A 380 -19.28 -0.83 -6.65
CA TRP A 380 -20.05 -2.08 -6.86
C TRP A 380 -20.01 -2.56 -8.30
N VAL A 381 -20.18 -1.64 -9.26
CA VAL A 381 -20.06 -1.94 -10.69
C VAL A 381 -18.64 -2.38 -11.02
N LEU A 382 -17.61 -1.71 -10.50
CA LEU A 382 -16.22 -2.10 -10.69
C LEU A 382 -15.92 -3.50 -10.15
N VAL A 383 -16.43 -3.86 -8.97
CA VAL A 383 -16.31 -5.23 -8.42
C VAL A 383 -16.90 -6.24 -9.41
N ALA A 384 -18.13 -6.00 -9.89
CA ALA A 384 -18.79 -6.90 -10.84
C ALA A 384 -18.00 -7.02 -12.16
N LEU A 385 -17.49 -5.90 -12.69
CA LEU A 385 -16.70 -5.87 -13.92
C LEU A 385 -15.37 -6.61 -13.77
N ILE A 386 -14.66 -6.43 -12.66
CA ILE A 386 -13.39 -7.12 -12.40
C ILE A 386 -13.63 -8.63 -12.32
N LEU A 387 -14.62 -9.09 -11.54
CA LEU A 387 -14.90 -10.53 -11.40
C LEU A 387 -15.39 -11.15 -12.71
N THR A 388 -16.25 -10.46 -13.44
CA THR A 388 -16.72 -10.92 -14.76
C THR A 388 -15.58 -10.98 -15.76
N GLY A 389 -14.70 -9.97 -15.78
CA GLY A 389 -13.51 -9.94 -16.63
C GLY A 389 -12.52 -11.06 -16.29
N SER A 390 -12.31 -11.34 -15.01
CA SER A 390 -11.49 -12.47 -14.55
C SER A 390 -12.08 -13.82 -14.93
N TYR A 391 -13.40 -13.99 -14.86
CA TYR A 391 -14.02 -15.22 -15.33
C TYR A 391 -13.95 -15.39 -16.85
N TRP A 392 -14.16 -14.31 -17.59
CA TRP A 392 -13.99 -14.35 -19.03
C TRP A 392 -12.55 -14.73 -19.40
N PHE A 393 -11.56 -14.15 -18.71
CA PHE A 393 -10.16 -14.54 -18.85
C PHE A 393 -9.94 -16.03 -18.51
N GLU A 394 -10.56 -16.55 -17.46
CA GLU A 394 -10.46 -17.98 -17.11
C GLU A 394 -10.95 -18.88 -18.25
N ARG A 395 -12.10 -18.55 -18.84
CA ARG A 395 -12.73 -19.35 -19.90
C ARG A 395 -11.95 -19.32 -21.21
N GLU A 396 -11.35 -18.18 -21.56
CA GLU A 396 -10.52 -18.05 -22.77
C GLU A 396 -9.13 -18.70 -22.63
N PHE A 397 -8.58 -18.78 -21.41
CA PHE A 397 -7.22 -19.26 -21.15
C PHE A 397 -7.17 -20.61 -20.42
N SER A 398 -8.28 -21.36 -20.38
CA SER A 398 -8.44 -22.58 -19.56
C SER A 398 -7.58 -23.78 -19.99
N ASP A 399 -7.37 -23.97 -21.29
CA ASP A 399 -7.01 -25.29 -21.84
C ASP A 399 -5.51 -25.60 -21.88
N SER A 400 -4.63 -24.75 -21.33
CA SER A 400 -3.17 -24.89 -21.57
C SER A 400 -2.24 -24.64 -20.38
N TYR A 401 -2.75 -24.34 -19.19
CA TYR A 401 -1.87 -23.94 -18.07
C TYR A 401 -2.25 -24.60 -16.74
N ILE A 402 -1.24 -25.22 -16.11
CA ILE A 402 -1.23 -25.61 -14.69
C ILE A 402 -1.57 -24.35 -13.87
N LEU A 403 -2.39 -24.49 -12.82
CA LEU A 403 -2.85 -23.37 -11.97
C LEU A 403 -1.66 -22.47 -11.54
N VAL A 404 -0.52 -23.08 -11.26
CA VAL A 404 0.73 -22.43 -10.84
C VAL A 404 1.24 -21.42 -11.85
N ALA A 405 1.23 -21.75 -13.15
CA ALA A 405 1.81 -20.90 -14.18
C ALA A 405 1.05 -19.56 -14.31
N ILE A 406 -0.29 -19.62 -14.25
CA ILE A 406 -1.15 -18.42 -14.33
C ILE A 406 -0.93 -17.50 -13.12
N GLY A 407 -0.78 -18.08 -11.92
CA GLY A 407 -0.53 -17.30 -10.70
C GLY A 407 0.80 -16.55 -10.75
N LEU A 408 1.87 -17.18 -11.25
CA LEU A 408 3.21 -16.58 -11.30
C LEU A 408 3.29 -15.39 -12.27
N LEU A 409 2.52 -15.37 -13.37
CA LEU A 409 2.41 -14.22 -14.27
C LEU A 409 2.05 -12.93 -13.50
N SER A 410 1.10 -13.04 -12.58
CA SER A 410 0.65 -11.92 -11.75
C SER A 410 1.72 -11.46 -10.76
N PHE A 411 2.54 -12.37 -10.23
CA PHE A 411 3.65 -11.98 -9.35
C PHE A 411 4.71 -11.19 -10.11
N VAL A 412 5.02 -11.54 -11.37
CA VAL A 412 5.99 -10.77 -12.18
C VAL A 412 5.47 -9.37 -12.51
N ALA A 413 4.17 -9.22 -12.77
CA ALA A 413 3.57 -7.90 -12.98
C ALA A 413 3.69 -7.01 -11.73
N ILE A 414 3.47 -7.58 -10.54
CA ILE A 414 3.55 -6.86 -9.26
C ILE A 414 4.99 -6.62 -8.82
N LEU A 415 5.92 -7.47 -9.21
CA LEU A 415 7.36 -7.27 -9.02
C LEU A 415 7.83 -5.93 -9.59
N GLN A 416 7.16 -5.40 -10.62
CA GLN A 416 7.50 -4.11 -11.22
C GLN A 416 7.35 -2.94 -10.23
N PHE A 417 6.58 -3.10 -9.15
CA PHE A 417 6.47 -2.09 -8.10
C PHE A 417 7.69 -2.05 -7.18
N ALA A 418 8.50 -3.12 -7.14
CA ALA A 418 9.57 -3.27 -6.16
C ALA A 418 10.64 -2.17 -6.25
N PRO A 419 11.19 -1.80 -7.43
CA PRO A 419 12.21 -0.75 -7.51
C PRO A 419 11.70 0.61 -7.00
N ALA A 420 10.48 1.00 -7.38
CA ALA A 420 9.87 2.25 -6.94
C ALA A 420 9.47 2.21 -5.45
N ALA A 421 8.91 1.11 -4.96
CA ALA A 421 8.50 1.01 -3.55
C ALA A 421 9.71 0.95 -2.60
N PHE A 422 10.65 0.04 -2.83
CA PHE A 422 11.84 -0.11 -1.96
C PHE A 422 12.85 1.00 -2.19
N GLY A 423 13.12 1.38 -3.45
CA GLY A 423 13.97 2.52 -3.77
C GLY A 423 13.42 3.81 -3.16
N GLY A 424 12.10 4.00 -3.18
CA GLY A 424 11.45 5.12 -2.53
C GLY A 424 11.65 5.18 -1.01
N MET A 425 11.76 4.04 -0.32
CA MET A 425 11.96 3.98 1.13
C MET A 425 13.43 4.10 1.58
N PHE A 426 14.36 3.60 0.76
CA PHE A 426 15.77 3.46 1.17
C PHE A 426 16.72 4.39 0.41
N TRP A 427 16.31 4.96 -0.72
CA TRP A 427 17.16 5.81 -1.56
C TRP A 427 16.62 7.23 -1.67
N HIS A 428 17.41 8.19 -1.16
CA HIS A 428 17.03 9.61 -1.14
C HIS A 428 16.99 10.25 -2.53
N ARG A 429 17.80 9.77 -3.50
CA ARG A 429 17.87 10.34 -4.85
C ARG A 429 16.75 9.88 -5.79
N GLY A 430 15.96 8.88 -5.39
CA GLY A 430 14.82 8.43 -6.18
C GLY A 430 13.81 9.55 -6.40
N ASN A 431 13.40 9.76 -7.65
CA ASN A 431 12.44 10.81 -8.02
C ASN A 431 11.32 10.29 -8.93
N SER A 432 10.33 11.14 -9.16
CA SER A 432 9.10 10.85 -9.90
C SER A 432 9.34 10.48 -11.37
N GLY A 433 10.32 11.12 -12.02
CA GLY A 433 10.73 10.80 -13.39
C GLY A 433 11.26 9.38 -13.51
N GLY A 434 12.20 9.00 -12.65
CA GLY A 434 12.73 7.64 -12.58
C GLY A 434 11.67 6.61 -12.22
N ALA A 435 10.80 6.89 -11.24
CA ALA A 435 9.72 5.98 -10.86
C ALA A 435 8.77 5.69 -12.02
N PHE A 436 8.34 6.72 -12.74
CA PHE A 436 7.45 6.57 -13.88
C PHE A 436 8.10 5.80 -15.05
N SER A 437 9.34 6.14 -15.41
CA SER A 437 10.06 5.48 -16.50
C SER A 437 10.38 4.02 -16.18
N GLY A 438 10.80 3.71 -14.95
CA GLY A 438 11.08 2.36 -14.49
C GLY A 438 9.83 1.46 -14.51
N LEU A 439 8.72 1.94 -13.93
CA LEU A 439 7.45 1.23 -13.94
C LEU A 439 6.94 0.94 -15.37
N LEU A 440 7.02 1.94 -16.24
CA LEU A 440 6.55 1.80 -17.63
C LEU A 440 7.42 0.82 -18.42
N ALA A 441 8.75 0.94 -18.31
CA ALA A 441 9.68 0.05 -18.99
C ALA A 441 9.52 -1.40 -18.51
N GLY A 442 9.51 -1.63 -17.19
CA GLY A 442 9.32 -2.95 -16.61
C GLY A 442 8.00 -3.61 -17.02
N PHE A 443 6.91 -2.85 -16.98
CA PHE A 443 5.60 -3.35 -17.42
C PHE A 443 5.54 -3.65 -18.92
N PHE A 444 6.14 -2.80 -19.76
CA PHE A 444 6.18 -3.04 -21.20
C PHE A 444 6.96 -4.32 -21.54
N ILE A 445 8.12 -4.51 -20.92
CA ILE A 445 8.91 -5.74 -21.09
C ILE A 445 8.15 -6.96 -20.57
N TRP A 446 7.36 -6.84 -19.50
CA TRP A 446 6.52 -7.94 -19.00
C TRP A 446 5.41 -8.29 -20.00
N CYS A 447 4.72 -7.28 -20.54
CA CYS A 447 3.74 -7.48 -21.61
C CYS A 447 4.37 -8.15 -22.82
N TYR A 448 5.62 -7.82 -23.15
CA TYR A 448 6.34 -8.41 -24.28
C TYR A 448 6.77 -9.86 -24.02
N THR A 449 7.37 -10.14 -22.87
CA THR A 449 8.06 -11.42 -22.57
C THR A 449 7.15 -12.47 -21.96
N LEU A 450 6.00 -12.10 -21.37
CA LEU A 450 5.05 -13.03 -20.76
C LEU A 450 3.61 -12.82 -21.23
N GLY A 451 3.15 -11.57 -21.29
CA GLY A 451 1.79 -11.27 -21.73
C GLY A 451 1.55 -11.77 -23.16
N LEU A 452 2.35 -11.29 -24.11
CA LEU A 452 2.25 -11.57 -25.53
C LEU A 452 2.38 -13.08 -25.85
N PRO A 453 3.37 -13.84 -25.33
CA PRO A 453 3.43 -15.28 -25.51
C PRO A 453 2.18 -16.02 -25.05
N THR A 454 1.55 -15.56 -23.96
CA THR A 454 0.31 -16.17 -23.45
C THR A 454 -0.84 -16.02 -24.47
N PHE A 455 -0.97 -14.86 -25.12
CA PHE A 455 -1.95 -14.66 -26.19
C PHE A 455 -1.62 -15.45 -27.47
N ILE A 456 -0.34 -15.56 -27.84
CA ILE A 456 0.10 -16.33 -29.01
C ILE A 456 -0.17 -17.82 -28.81
N LYS A 457 0.12 -18.37 -27.62
CA LYS A 457 -0.11 -19.79 -27.28
C LYS A 457 -1.60 -20.15 -27.30
N GLN A 458 -2.50 -19.19 -27.05
CA GLN A 458 -3.95 -19.36 -27.23
C GLN A 458 -4.45 -19.17 -28.67
N GLY A 459 -3.56 -18.92 -29.64
CA GLY A 459 -3.93 -18.81 -31.05
C GLY A 459 -4.51 -17.46 -31.46
N TRP A 460 -4.48 -16.44 -30.60
CA TRP A 460 -4.97 -15.09 -30.94
C TRP A 460 -4.05 -14.35 -31.92
N LEU A 461 -2.77 -14.73 -31.95
CA LEU A 461 -1.71 -14.09 -32.74
C LEU A 461 -0.84 -15.16 -33.40
N SER A 462 -0.13 -14.77 -34.46
CA SER A 462 0.72 -15.68 -35.24
C SER A 462 1.83 -16.29 -34.38
N PRO A 463 2.03 -17.63 -34.40
CA PRO A 463 3.15 -18.31 -33.75
C PRO A 463 4.53 -17.84 -34.24
N THR A 464 4.61 -17.27 -35.46
CA THR A 464 5.87 -16.79 -36.05
C THR A 464 6.58 -15.75 -35.19
N ILE A 465 5.83 -14.97 -34.40
CA ILE A 465 6.41 -13.98 -33.48
C ILE A 465 7.25 -14.66 -32.38
N LEU A 466 6.87 -15.86 -31.94
CA LEU A 466 7.66 -16.63 -30.97
C LEU A 466 8.83 -17.36 -31.61
N THR A 467 8.65 -17.91 -32.82
CA THR A 467 9.67 -18.76 -33.45
C THR A 467 10.75 -17.96 -34.18
N GLU A 468 10.40 -16.87 -34.85
CA GLU A 468 11.30 -16.06 -35.69
C GLU A 468 11.56 -14.67 -35.09
N GLY A 469 10.76 -14.25 -34.11
CA GLY A 469 10.76 -12.89 -33.58
C GLY A 469 9.91 -11.93 -34.44
N PRO A 470 9.55 -10.76 -33.92
CA PRO A 470 8.82 -9.76 -34.69
C PRO A 470 9.62 -9.32 -35.91
N TRP A 471 8.93 -9.21 -37.05
CA TRP A 471 9.53 -8.86 -38.35
C TRP A 471 10.67 -9.81 -38.82
N GLY A 472 10.76 -11.02 -38.26
CA GLY A 472 11.80 -12.00 -38.58
C GLY A 472 13.16 -11.74 -37.90
N ILE A 473 13.19 -10.89 -36.87
CA ILE A 473 14.42 -10.59 -36.12
C ILE A 473 14.53 -11.55 -34.92
N GLU A 474 15.42 -12.53 -35.04
CA GLU A 474 15.57 -13.58 -34.02
C GLU A 474 15.97 -13.08 -32.63
N GLN A 475 16.74 -11.99 -32.56
CA GLN A 475 17.15 -11.37 -31.28
C GLN A 475 15.97 -10.76 -30.51
N LEU A 476 14.82 -10.57 -31.16
CA LEU A 476 13.63 -10.03 -30.53
C LEU A 476 12.64 -11.12 -30.14
N LYS A 477 12.99 -12.42 -30.16
CA LYS A 477 12.07 -13.47 -29.69
C LYS A 477 11.60 -13.18 -28.25
N PRO A 478 10.28 -13.12 -27.96
CA PRO A 478 9.75 -12.78 -26.64
C PRO A 478 10.25 -13.65 -25.47
N GLU A 479 10.42 -14.95 -25.69
CA GLU A 479 10.88 -15.90 -24.66
C GLU A 479 12.40 -16.13 -24.71
N ALA A 480 13.10 -15.53 -25.67
CA ALA A 480 14.54 -15.65 -25.89
C ALA A 480 15.16 -14.31 -26.33
N LEU A 481 14.81 -13.23 -25.63
CA LEU A 481 15.27 -11.87 -25.94
C LEU A 481 16.80 -11.81 -25.92
N LEU A 482 17.36 -11.21 -26.98
CA LEU A 482 18.79 -11.15 -27.30
C LEU A 482 19.48 -12.52 -27.46
N GLY A 483 18.72 -13.57 -27.77
CA GLY A 483 19.26 -14.92 -27.98
C GLY A 483 19.58 -15.67 -26.69
N LEU A 484 18.99 -15.27 -25.55
CA LEU A 484 19.08 -16.01 -24.29
C LEU A 484 17.91 -17.00 -24.17
N ASP A 485 18.04 -18.16 -24.80
CA ASP A 485 17.06 -19.26 -24.83
C ASP A 485 17.25 -20.31 -23.73
N ASP A 486 18.39 -20.30 -23.03
CA ASP A 486 18.69 -21.27 -21.97
C ASP A 486 17.81 -21.14 -20.72
N PHE A 487 17.04 -20.07 -20.54
CA PHE A 487 16.25 -19.84 -19.33
C PHE A 487 14.78 -20.26 -19.50
N ASN A 488 14.17 -20.73 -18.40
CA ASN A 488 12.71 -20.86 -18.34
C ASN A 488 12.04 -19.51 -18.67
N PRO A 489 10.94 -19.47 -19.45
CA PRO A 489 10.27 -18.22 -19.85
C PRO A 489 9.92 -17.29 -18.68
N LEU A 490 9.57 -17.84 -17.52
CA LEU A 490 9.29 -17.05 -16.32
C LEU A 490 10.58 -16.37 -15.81
N THR A 491 11.65 -17.13 -15.63
CA THR A 491 12.97 -16.63 -15.21
C THR A 491 13.48 -15.56 -16.18
N HIS A 492 13.39 -15.83 -17.48
CA HIS A 492 13.78 -14.92 -18.55
C HIS A 492 13.08 -13.56 -18.40
N SER A 493 11.76 -13.57 -18.22
CA SER A 493 10.99 -12.35 -18.01
C SER A 493 11.34 -11.62 -16.72
N VAL A 494 11.54 -12.33 -15.60
CA VAL A 494 11.95 -11.69 -14.34
C VAL A 494 13.26 -10.93 -14.49
N ILE A 495 14.25 -11.54 -15.14
CA ILE A 495 15.57 -10.93 -15.37
C ILE A 495 15.41 -9.65 -16.20
N TRP A 496 14.76 -9.73 -17.37
CA TRP A 496 14.65 -8.59 -18.27
C TRP A 496 13.79 -7.47 -17.72
N THR A 497 12.65 -7.80 -17.14
CA THR A 497 11.75 -6.78 -16.58
C THR A 497 12.39 -6.03 -15.43
N LEU A 498 13.06 -6.73 -14.50
CA LEU A 498 13.79 -6.09 -13.41
C LEU A 498 14.99 -5.27 -13.92
N LEU A 499 15.76 -5.80 -14.88
CA LEU A 499 16.91 -5.10 -15.43
C LEU A 499 16.48 -3.75 -16.03
N PHE A 500 15.46 -3.76 -16.90
CA PHE A 500 14.95 -2.52 -17.51
C PHE A 500 14.30 -1.61 -16.48
N ASN A 501 13.49 -2.13 -15.55
CA ASN A 501 12.83 -1.34 -14.54
C ASN A 501 13.83 -0.63 -13.62
N ILE A 502 14.80 -1.38 -13.05
CA ILE A 502 15.84 -0.83 -12.18
C ILE A 502 16.72 0.16 -12.94
N SER A 503 17.14 -0.17 -14.17
CA SER A 503 17.99 0.72 -14.97
C SER A 503 17.30 2.04 -15.27
N PHE A 504 16.05 2.01 -15.74
CA PHE A 504 15.29 3.22 -16.03
C PHE A 504 14.93 4.00 -14.76
N TYR A 505 14.71 3.31 -13.64
CA TYR A 505 14.50 3.94 -12.35
C TYR A 505 15.74 4.71 -11.87
N ILE A 506 16.92 4.07 -11.92
CA ILE A 506 18.18 4.67 -11.48
C ILE A 506 18.59 5.79 -12.44
N ILE A 507 18.67 5.53 -13.73
CA ILE A 507 19.10 6.50 -14.74
C ILE A 507 18.14 7.69 -14.78
N GLY A 508 16.82 7.43 -14.79
CA GLY A 508 15.82 8.50 -14.74
C GLY A 508 15.92 9.32 -13.45
N SER A 509 16.20 8.68 -12.31
CA SER A 509 16.39 9.39 -11.04
C SER A 509 17.66 10.24 -10.99
N LEU A 510 18.72 9.85 -11.71
CA LEU A 510 19.98 10.60 -11.76
C LEU A 510 19.94 11.76 -12.76
N ILE A 511 19.24 11.60 -13.88
CA ILE A 511 19.15 12.63 -14.93
C ILE A 511 18.12 13.71 -14.54
N TYR A 512 16.97 13.29 -14.02
CA TYR A 512 15.88 14.21 -13.70
C TYR A 512 16.17 14.99 -12.42
N HIS A 513 16.07 16.32 -12.49
CA HIS A 513 16.25 17.18 -11.32
C HIS A 513 14.88 17.45 -10.66
N PRO A 514 14.62 16.93 -9.44
CA PRO A 514 13.31 17.06 -8.81
C PRO A 514 13.00 18.52 -8.46
N HIS A 515 11.74 18.91 -8.66
CA HIS A 515 11.19 20.23 -8.32
C HIS A 515 11.26 20.49 -6.80
N LYS A 516 11.22 21.75 -6.36
CA LYS A 516 11.35 22.10 -4.94
C LYS A 516 10.33 21.37 -4.05
N ASP A 517 9.08 21.28 -4.49
CA ASP A 517 7.98 20.63 -3.75
C ASP A 517 8.22 19.12 -3.55
N GLU A 518 8.81 18.46 -4.56
CA GLU A 518 9.16 17.04 -4.47
C GLU A 518 10.31 16.80 -3.48
N ARG A 519 11.27 17.72 -3.39
CA ARG A 519 12.34 17.64 -2.40
C ARG A 519 11.80 17.77 -0.98
N THR A 520 10.91 18.74 -0.74
CA THR A 520 10.25 18.92 0.57
C THR A 520 9.44 17.69 0.97
N LEU A 521 8.61 17.16 0.06
CA LEU A 521 7.84 15.95 0.33
C LEU A 521 8.73 14.73 0.56
N THR A 522 9.84 14.62 -0.16
CA THR A 522 10.84 13.55 0.07
C THR A 522 11.42 13.66 1.47
N THR A 523 11.77 14.86 1.93
CA THR A 523 12.28 15.07 3.29
C THR A 523 11.23 14.74 4.35
N GLU A 524 9.97 15.11 4.15
CA GLU A 524 8.87 14.75 5.06
C GLU A 524 8.63 13.24 5.09
N PHE A 525 8.60 12.59 3.93
CA PHE A 525 8.46 11.14 3.81
C PHE A 525 9.61 10.41 4.53
N MET A 526 10.85 10.86 4.33
CA MET A 526 12.02 10.30 4.99
C MET A 526 12.04 10.58 6.50
N ALA A 527 11.56 11.75 6.94
CA ALA A 527 11.42 12.07 8.36
C ALA A 527 10.34 11.20 9.04
N ALA A 528 9.25 10.88 8.34
CA ALA A 528 8.22 9.96 8.83
C ALA A 528 8.74 8.52 9.01
N LEU A 529 9.82 8.15 8.33
CA LEU A 529 10.48 6.84 8.46
C LEU A 529 11.36 6.71 9.71
N GLN A 530 11.75 7.83 10.33
CA GLN A 530 12.56 7.83 11.54
C GLN A 530 11.67 7.80 12.79
N PRO A 531 12.09 7.09 13.87
CA PRO A 531 11.37 7.12 15.13
C PRO A 531 11.37 8.54 15.69
N GLN A 532 10.22 9.21 15.59
CA GLN A 532 9.98 10.50 16.21
C GLN A 532 10.19 10.37 17.72
N ILE A 533 11.21 11.03 18.26
CA ILE A 533 11.25 11.36 19.69
C ILE A 533 10.15 12.40 19.86
N ILE A 534 8.99 11.95 20.34
CA ILE A 534 7.87 12.84 20.69
C ILE A 534 8.28 13.58 21.97
N ASN A 535 9.10 14.62 21.79
CA ASN A 535 9.34 15.67 22.77
C ASN A 535 9.43 17.00 22.02
N LYS A 536 8.34 17.40 21.37
CA LYS A 536 8.10 18.80 21.06
C LYS A 536 6.72 19.16 21.56
N LYS A 537 6.68 19.77 22.75
CA LYS A 537 5.60 20.73 23.07
C LYS A 537 5.59 21.73 21.91
N ALA A 538 4.44 21.92 21.27
CA ALA A 538 4.26 23.03 20.34
C ALA A 538 4.69 24.30 21.09
N ARG A 539 5.79 24.91 20.66
CA ARG A 539 6.19 26.21 21.20
C ARG A 539 5.20 27.22 20.63
N PRO A 540 4.61 28.10 21.47
CA PRO A 540 3.82 29.21 20.98
C PRO A 540 4.78 30.16 20.26
N THR A 541 4.86 30.08 18.94
CA THR A 541 5.46 31.13 18.13
C THR A 541 4.43 32.26 18.08
N GLY A 542 4.73 33.34 18.79
CA GLY A 542 3.86 34.51 18.97
C GLY A 542 3.59 35.27 17.68
N LEU A 543 2.77 34.72 16.80
CA LEU A 543 2.13 35.41 15.69
C LEU A 543 0.68 35.73 16.10
N ASP A 544 0.27 36.98 15.94
CA ASP A 544 -1.07 37.44 16.32
C ASP A 544 -2.18 36.62 15.62
N ALA A 545 -3.22 36.26 16.36
CA ALA A 545 -4.39 35.59 15.82
C ALA A 545 -5.29 36.61 15.09
N TYR A 546 -5.27 36.60 13.75
CA TYR A 546 -6.07 37.52 12.92
C TYR A 546 -7.01 36.82 11.93
N ILE A 547 -6.91 35.50 11.76
CA ILE A 547 -7.63 34.75 10.73
C ILE A 547 -8.98 34.32 11.29
N THR A 548 -10.09 34.69 10.64
CA THR A 548 -11.43 34.40 11.14
C THR A 548 -11.79 32.92 11.00
N LEU A 549 -11.97 32.22 12.12
CA LEU A 549 -12.19 30.77 12.14
C LEU A 549 -13.53 30.37 11.50
N SER A 550 -14.59 31.17 11.66
CA SER A 550 -15.93 30.84 11.17
C SER A 550 -16.00 30.67 9.65
N ILE A 551 -15.28 31.51 8.90
CA ILE A 551 -15.20 31.45 7.43
C ILE A 551 -14.49 30.17 7.00
N LYS A 552 -13.37 29.83 7.65
CA LYS A 552 -12.58 28.63 7.33
C LYS A 552 -13.31 27.34 7.70
N ILE A 553 -14.10 27.35 8.78
CA ILE A 553 -14.99 26.23 9.13
C ILE A 553 -16.06 26.01 8.06
N GLU A 554 -16.66 27.07 7.49
CA GLU A 554 -17.62 26.91 6.40
C GLU A 554 -16.96 26.42 5.11
N GLU A 555 -15.80 26.96 4.73
CA GLU A 555 -15.02 26.47 3.57
C GLU A 555 -14.71 24.98 3.72
N ALA A 556 -14.25 24.55 4.90
CA ALA A 556 -13.96 23.16 5.20
C ALA A 556 -15.20 22.25 5.15
N LYS A 557 -16.33 22.70 5.71
CA LYS A 557 -17.60 21.97 5.64
C LYS A 557 -18.08 21.83 4.21
N ASN A 558 -18.01 22.89 3.42
CA ASN A 558 -18.41 22.87 2.02
C ASN A 558 -17.52 21.92 1.20
N LEU A 559 -16.21 21.94 1.42
CA LEU A 559 -15.28 21.01 0.78
C LEU A 559 -15.60 19.55 1.15
N LEU A 560 -15.74 19.25 2.44
CA LEU A 560 -16.00 17.90 2.93
C LEU A 560 -17.40 17.41 2.53
N ALA A 561 -18.42 18.26 2.54
CA ALA A 561 -19.79 17.90 2.15
C ALA A 561 -19.92 17.52 0.67
N GLN A 562 -18.95 17.89 -0.17
CA GLN A 562 -18.94 17.42 -1.55
C GLN A 562 -18.44 15.96 -1.68
N TYR A 563 -17.71 15.42 -0.68
CA TYR A 563 -17.18 14.04 -0.69
C TYR A 563 -17.81 13.13 0.39
N LEU A 564 -18.33 13.70 1.47
CA LEU A 564 -18.92 13.03 2.63
C LEU A 564 -20.38 13.45 2.81
N THR A 565 -21.15 12.64 3.53
CA THR A 565 -22.52 13.02 3.95
C THR A 565 -22.47 14.28 4.82
N ALA A 566 -23.46 15.16 4.71
CA ALA A 566 -23.48 16.46 5.39
C ALA A 566 -23.27 16.35 6.92
N ASP A 567 -23.85 15.34 7.57
CA ASP A 567 -23.70 15.11 9.00
C ASP A 567 -22.26 14.73 9.38
N LYS A 568 -21.67 13.78 8.64
CA LYS A 568 -20.26 13.37 8.81
C LYS A 568 -19.28 14.50 8.55
N ALA A 569 -19.53 15.33 7.53
CA ALA A 569 -18.72 16.51 7.25
C ALA A 569 -18.75 17.49 8.43
N ARG A 570 -19.92 17.73 9.01
CA ARG A 570 -20.07 18.62 10.18
C ARG A 570 -19.36 18.07 11.42
N GLU A 571 -19.52 16.79 11.70
CA GLU A 571 -18.88 16.10 12.82
C GLU A 571 -17.35 16.13 12.68
N SER A 572 -16.84 15.81 11.49
CA SER A 572 -15.40 15.78 11.20
C SER A 572 -14.73 17.14 11.41
N VAL A 573 -15.33 18.23 10.90
CA VAL A 573 -14.79 19.59 11.12
C VAL A 573 -14.83 19.98 12.60
N TYR A 574 -15.86 19.54 13.32
CA TYR A 574 -15.98 19.80 14.76
C TYR A 574 -14.88 19.08 15.54
N THR A 575 -14.65 17.80 15.27
CA THR A 575 -13.57 17.00 15.89
C THR A 575 -12.20 17.61 15.59
N ILE A 576 -11.93 18.03 14.35
CA ILE A 576 -10.66 18.68 14.00
C ILE A 576 -10.48 19.98 14.78
N ALA A 577 -11.52 20.81 14.91
CA ALA A 577 -11.47 22.05 15.67
C ALA A 577 -11.28 21.80 17.19
N GLU A 578 -11.79 20.67 17.69
CA GLU A 578 -11.66 20.24 19.08
C GLU A 578 -10.24 19.75 19.37
N ASP A 579 -9.71 18.88 18.51
CA ASP A 579 -8.35 18.34 18.57
C ASP A 579 -7.30 19.45 18.56
N LEU A 580 -7.53 20.51 17.77
CA LEU A 580 -6.67 21.69 17.70
C LEU A 580 -6.89 22.70 18.84
N GLN A 581 -7.85 22.46 19.74
CA GLN A 581 -8.21 23.37 20.83
C GLN A 581 -8.52 24.80 20.35
N VAL A 582 -9.08 24.93 19.14
CA VAL A 582 -9.51 26.22 18.56
C VAL A 582 -11.02 26.42 18.69
N LEU A 583 -11.73 25.43 19.22
CA LEU A 583 -13.17 25.45 19.43
C LEU A 583 -13.55 26.60 20.38
N GLY A 584 -14.24 27.61 19.85
CA GLY A 584 -14.64 28.83 20.58
C GLY A 584 -13.75 30.06 20.35
N LYS A 585 -12.64 29.96 19.61
CA LYS A 585 -11.84 31.12 19.20
C LYS A 585 -12.49 31.84 18.01
N ALA A 586 -12.57 33.17 18.08
CA ALA A 586 -13.02 33.97 16.93
C ALA A 586 -11.94 34.08 15.84
N TYR A 587 -10.68 34.13 16.27
CA TYR A 587 -9.51 34.24 15.41
C TYR A 587 -8.48 33.15 15.71
N ILE A 588 -7.84 32.63 14.67
CA ILE A 588 -6.74 31.66 14.76
C ILE A 588 -5.46 32.24 14.16
N THR A 589 -4.33 31.69 14.56
CA THR A 589 -3.01 31.99 14.00
C THR A 589 -2.80 31.30 12.66
N ILE A 590 -1.81 31.76 11.89
CA ILE A 590 -1.43 31.13 10.61
C ILE A 590 -0.94 29.67 10.78
N ILE A 591 -0.37 29.33 11.93
CA ILE A 591 0.12 27.96 12.22
C ILE A 591 -1.06 27.04 12.55
N GLU A 592 -2.01 27.50 13.37
CA GLU A 592 -3.26 26.78 13.62
C GLU A 592 -4.05 26.59 12.31
N LEU A 593 -4.02 27.56 11.39
CA LEU A 593 -4.63 27.42 10.06
C LEU A 593 -3.92 26.34 9.22
N ILE A 594 -2.59 26.31 9.21
CA ILE A 594 -1.82 25.29 8.48
C ILE A 594 -2.12 23.89 9.03
N GLU A 595 -2.13 23.73 10.35
CA GLU A 595 -2.49 22.46 10.98
C GLU A 595 -3.96 22.08 10.73
N PHE A 596 -4.88 23.04 10.75
CA PHE A 596 -6.29 22.84 10.41
C PHE A 596 -6.45 22.33 8.97
N HIS A 597 -5.80 22.98 7.99
CA HIS A 597 -5.80 22.53 6.60
C HIS A 597 -5.12 21.17 6.44
N ARG A 598 -4.01 20.93 7.12
CA ARG A 598 -3.32 19.64 7.12
C ARG A 598 -4.24 18.53 7.63
N MET A 599 -5.00 18.77 8.71
CA MET A 599 -5.95 17.79 9.24
C MET A 599 -7.14 17.55 8.31
N ILE A 600 -7.66 18.58 7.64
CA ILE A 600 -8.71 18.43 6.61
C ILE A 600 -8.19 17.64 5.42
N GLU A 601 -7.03 17.99 4.90
CA GLU A 601 -6.38 17.29 3.80
C GLU A 601 -6.12 15.82 4.17
N HIS A 602 -5.68 15.58 5.40
CA HIS A 602 -5.44 14.25 5.94
C HIS A 602 -6.75 13.44 6.08
N LEU A 603 -7.87 14.07 6.41
CA LEU A 603 -9.18 13.43 6.45
C LEU A 603 -9.70 13.10 5.04
N LEU A 604 -9.58 14.04 4.09
CA LEU A 604 -9.90 13.82 2.68
C LEU A 604 -9.04 12.72 2.07
N ALA A 605 -7.74 12.70 2.38
CA ALA A 605 -6.80 11.70 1.87
C ALA A 605 -7.26 10.27 2.20
N GLY A 606 -7.88 10.08 3.36
CA GLY A 606 -8.46 8.79 3.73
C GLY A 606 -9.65 8.38 2.86
N SER A 607 -10.48 9.33 2.43
CA SER A 607 -11.68 9.04 1.63
C SER A 607 -11.40 8.92 0.12
N ILE A 608 -10.54 9.78 -0.43
CA ILE A 608 -10.34 9.94 -1.89
C ILE A 608 -8.88 9.74 -2.36
N GLY A 609 -7.96 9.38 -1.47
CA GLY A 609 -6.53 9.24 -1.77
C GLY A 609 -5.75 10.54 -1.59
N ALA A 610 -4.47 10.44 -1.20
CA ALA A 610 -3.65 11.58 -0.78
C ALA A 610 -3.41 12.61 -1.89
N ALA A 611 -3.33 12.16 -3.14
CA ALA A 611 -3.14 13.02 -4.29
C ALA A 611 -4.40 13.82 -4.64
N SER A 612 -5.57 13.17 -4.60
CA SER A 612 -6.86 13.82 -4.94
C SER A 612 -7.30 14.79 -3.83
N ALA A 613 -7.04 14.44 -2.57
CA ALA A 613 -7.28 15.31 -1.43
C ALA A 613 -6.50 16.63 -1.50
N HIS A 614 -5.21 16.57 -1.89
CA HIS A 614 -4.37 17.76 -2.02
C HIS A 614 -4.93 18.70 -3.10
N SER A 615 -5.24 18.18 -4.29
CA SER A 615 -5.80 18.97 -5.38
C SER A 615 -7.16 19.58 -5.03
N ALA A 616 -8.03 18.82 -4.35
CA ALA A 616 -9.34 19.31 -3.92
C ALA A 616 -9.22 20.47 -2.91
N LEU A 617 -8.26 20.39 -1.99
CA LEU A 617 -8.00 21.42 -0.99
C LEU A 617 -7.45 22.70 -1.64
N GLU A 618 -6.48 22.56 -2.55
CA GLU A 618 -5.84 23.68 -3.26
C GLU A 618 -6.83 24.46 -4.15
N GLN A 619 -7.80 23.78 -4.75
CA GLN A 619 -8.82 24.42 -5.60
C GLN A 619 -9.91 25.16 -4.81
N THR A 620 -10.19 24.72 -3.57
CA THR A 620 -11.35 25.18 -2.81
C THR A 620 -10.98 26.21 -1.74
N ILE A 621 -9.83 26.03 -1.09
CA ILE A 621 -9.41 26.90 0.02
C ILE A 621 -8.54 28.03 -0.54
N ARG A 622 -9.04 29.27 -0.46
CA ARG A 622 -8.30 30.46 -0.89
C ARG A 622 -7.52 31.07 0.27
N TYR A 623 -6.23 31.30 0.06
CA TYR A 623 -5.39 32.08 0.96
C TYR A 623 -5.51 33.58 0.63
N SER A 624 -5.61 34.44 1.64
CA SER A 624 -5.48 35.89 1.45
C SER A 624 -4.02 36.28 1.13
N GLU A 625 -3.79 37.45 0.53
CA GLU A 625 -2.41 37.92 0.24
C GLU A 625 -1.55 37.99 1.51
N ARG A 626 -2.17 38.38 2.64
CA ARG A 626 -1.53 38.42 3.95
C ARG A 626 -1.17 37.02 4.46
N GLU A 627 -2.11 36.07 4.36
CA GLU A 627 -1.86 34.67 4.73
C GLU A 627 -0.74 34.05 3.88
N SER A 628 -0.73 34.29 2.57
CA SER A 628 0.31 33.78 1.67
C SER A 628 1.70 34.35 1.99
N SER A 629 1.76 35.62 2.41
CA SER A 629 3.01 36.28 2.82
C SER A 629 3.54 35.72 4.14
N ASP A 630 2.67 35.58 5.15
CA ASP A 630 3.03 35.01 6.46
C ASP A 630 3.45 33.54 6.34
N LEU A 631 2.82 32.77 5.44
CA LEU A 631 3.18 31.40 5.14
C LEU A 631 4.60 31.31 4.53
N LYS A 632 4.93 32.19 3.58
CA LYS A 632 6.29 32.31 3.01
C LYS A 632 7.33 32.68 4.07
N ALA A 633 6.98 33.60 4.98
CA ALA A 633 7.85 34.01 6.07
C ALA A 633 8.12 32.84 7.04
N LEU A 634 7.09 32.09 7.44
CA LEU A 634 7.22 30.90 8.28
C LEU A 634 8.06 29.81 7.63
N TYR A 635 7.84 29.53 6.35
CA TYR A 635 8.66 28.57 5.60
C TYR A 635 10.13 29.00 5.55
N SER A 636 10.42 30.28 5.35
CA SER A 636 11.80 30.78 5.36
C SER A 636 12.47 30.61 6.72
N HIS A 637 11.72 30.78 7.80
CA HIS A 637 12.22 30.65 9.17
C HIS A 637 12.47 29.18 9.57
N ILE A 638 11.56 28.27 9.21
CA ILE A 638 11.70 26.84 9.45
C ILE A 638 12.88 26.26 8.64
N VAL A 639 13.07 26.70 7.41
CA VAL A 639 14.22 26.28 6.57
C VAL A 639 15.54 26.75 7.17
N ASN A 640 15.59 27.96 7.74
CA ASN A 640 16.77 28.48 8.45
C ASN A 640 17.04 27.75 9.78
N GLU A 641 16.02 27.33 10.51
CA GLU A 641 16.20 26.51 11.71
C GLU A 641 16.65 25.07 11.39
N LEU A 642 16.12 24.48 10.31
CA LEU A 642 16.52 23.14 9.88
C LEU A 642 17.96 23.11 9.35
N SER A 643 18.40 24.18 8.66
CA SER A 643 19.79 24.30 8.20
C SER A 643 20.75 24.46 9.39
N THR A 644 20.37 25.22 10.42
CA THR A 644 21.18 25.36 11.65
C THR A 644 21.22 24.08 12.50
N GLN A 645 20.13 23.30 12.59
CA GLN A 645 20.15 22.01 13.28
C GLN A 645 21.06 20.96 12.60
N SER A 646 21.19 21.00 11.28
CA SER A 646 22.09 20.10 10.54
C SER A 646 23.58 20.35 10.79
N VAL A 647 23.95 21.56 11.24
CA VAL A 647 25.32 21.93 11.61
C VAL A 647 25.64 21.48 13.03
N VAL A 648 24.71 21.66 13.98
CA VAL A 648 24.90 21.26 15.39
C VAL A 648 25.00 19.74 15.55
N GLN A 649 24.31 18.96 14.72
CA GLN A 649 24.33 17.50 14.80
C GLN A 649 25.59 16.87 14.17
N LYS A 650 26.36 17.61 13.37
CA LYS A 650 27.68 17.18 12.89
C LYS A 650 28.78 17.39 13.92
N GLN A 651 28.73 18.46 14.70
CA GLN A 651 29.71 18.75 15.75
C GLN A 651 29.57 17.86 17.00
N GLY A 652 28.40 17.30 17.27
CA GLY A 652 28.19 16.43 18.44
C GLY A 652 28.60 14.96 18.24
N ASN A 653 29.17 14.60 17.09
CA ASN A 653 29.40 13.20 16.71
C ASN A 653 30.85 12.88 16.30
N GLU A 654 31.79 13.83 16.51
CA GLU A 654 33.23 13.64 16.24
C GLU A 654 34.08 13.40 17.50
N ASP A 655 33.49 13.39 18.71
CA ASP A 655 34.18 13.07 19.97
C ASP A 655 33.83 11.65 20.48
N ALA A 656 34.16 10.60 19.70
CA ALA A 656 34.27 9.21 20.20
C ALA A 656 34.81 8.27 19.10
N ASP A 657 36.13 8.10 19.06
CA ASP A 657 36.85 6.81 18.99
C ASP A 657 38.29 7.06 18.51
N ASP A 658 39.23 6.76 19.40
CA ASP A 658 40.68 6.74 19.18
C ASP A 658 41.09 5.26 19.15
N ASP A 659 41.79 4.80 18.10
CA ASP A 659 42.84 3.77 18.15
C ASP A 659 43.41 3.38 16.76
N ASP A 660 44.74 3.48 16.68
CA ASP A 660 45.77 2.73 15.94
C ASP A 660 45.99 2.78 14.39
N ASP A 661 47.13 3.42 14.07
CA ASP A 661 48.33 2.97 13.32
C ASP A 661 48.31 2.64 11.80
N HIS A 662 48.96 3.51 11.01
CA HIS A 662 50.09 3.22 10.09
C HIS A 662 50.49 4.44 9.21
N LEU A 663 51.77 4.85 9.27
CA LEU A 663 52.46 5.85 8.39
C LEU A 663 52.87 5.22 7.03
N PRO A 664 53.31 5.97 5.95
CA PRO A 664 53.86 7.35 5.92
C PRO A 664 53.44 8.24 4.69
N ASN A 665 53.90 9.51 4.69
CA ASN A 665 53.89 10.53 3.61
C ASN A 665 52.78 11.62 3.56
N GLY A 666 52.43 12.26 4.69
CA GLY A 666 51.40 13.33 4.72
C GLY A 666 51.77 14.69 5.33
N PHE A 667 53.02 14.93 5.76
CA PHE A 667 53.32 16.04 6.69
C PHE A 667 53.24 17.47 6.09
N GLY A 668 53.16 17.62 4.77
CA GLY A 668 52.93 18.93 4.13
C GLY A 668 51.45 19.32 4.00
N MET A 669 50.56 18.34 3.89
CA MET A 669 49.13 18.59 3.67
C MET A 669 48.38 18.81 4.99
N LEU A 670 48.76 18.08 6.04
CA LEU A 670 48.21 18.24 7.40
C LEU A 670 48.53 19.61 8.00
N SER A 671 49.73 20.16 7.79
CA SER A 671 50.05 21.52 8.26
C SER A 671 49.30 22.60 7.48
N SER A 672 49.06 22.40 6.18
CA SER A 672 48.24 23.31 5.37
C SER A 672 46.76 23.26 5.74
N LEU A 673 46.25 22.07 6.08
CA LEU A 673 44.88 21.88 6.55
C LEU A 673 44.71 22.42 7.97
N GLN A 674 45.67 22.20 8.86
CA GLN A 674 45.64 22.77 10.22
C GLN A 674 45.67 24.30 10.16
N SER A 675 46.54 24.89 9.32
CA SER A 675 46.55 26.34 9.10
C SER A 675 45.24 26.86 8.52
N GLN A 676 44.58 26.10 7.64
CA GLN A 676 43.26 26.47 7.12
C GLN A 676 42.18 26.39 8.22
N ILE A 677 42.22 25.37 9.07
CA ILE A 677 41.33 25.23 10.23
C ILE A 677 41.52 26.42 11.18
N ASP A 678 42.75 26.76 11.55
CA ASP A 678 43.03 27.89 12.44
C ASP A 678 42.53 29.23 11.84
N THR A 679 42.68 29.43 10.53
CA THR A 679 42.13 30.62 9.86
C THR A 679 40.61 30.64 9.82
N LEU A 680 39.97 29.49 9.67
CA LEU A 680 38.52 29.36 9.70
C LEU A 680 37.97 29.59 11.10
N GLU A 681 38.62 29.06 12.14
CA GLU A 681 38.25 29.31 13.55
C GLU A 681 38.40 30.78 13.92
N ALA A 682 39.48 31.45 13.48
CA ALA A 682 39.64 32.89 13.66
C ALA A 682 38.54 33.69 12.95
N THR A 683 38.15 33.27 11.74
CA THR A 683 37.06 33.92 10.97
C THR A 683 35.71 33.73 11.65
N ILE A 684 35.42 32.52 12.14
CA ILE A 684 34.19 32.21 12.88
C ILE A 684 34.11 33.03 14.16
N THR A 685 35.21 33.14 14.90
CA THR A 685 35.27 33.94 16.14
C THR A 685 35.03 35.43 15.86
N ALA A 686 35.62 35.96 14.79
CA ALA A 686 35.40 37.34 14.36
C ALA A 686 33.93 37.59 13.95
N GLN A 687 33.32 36.65 13.21
CA GLN A 687 31.91 36.73 12.82
C GLN A 687 30.97 36.63 14.04
N GLN A 688 31.29 35.80 15.02
CA GLN A 688 30.52 35.71 16.28
C GLN A 688 30.57 37.04 17.05
N GLN A 689 31.74 37.69 17.13
CA GLN A 689 31.85 39.01 17.74
C GLN A 689 31.06 40.08 16.97
N GLU A 690 31.05 40.01 15.64
CA GLU A 690 30.24 40.91 14.81
C GLU A 690 28.74 40.70 15.02
N ILE A 691 28.29 39.44 15.14
CA ILE A 691 26.89 39.11 15.45
C ILE A 691 26.48 39.67 16.81
N VAL A 692 27.28 39.48 17.86
CA VAL A 692 26.99 40.03 19.19
C VAL A 692 26.89 41.56 19.16
N LEU A 693 27.75 42.22 18.38
CA LEU A 693 27.72 43.67 18.20
C LEU A 693 26.47 44.13 17.42
N LEU A 694 26.03 43.35 16.43
CA LEU A 694 24.79 43.60 15.69
C LEU A 694 23.55 43.37 16.56
N GLU A 695 23.53 42.33 17.39
CA GLU A 695 22.46 42.07 18.37
C GLU A 695 22.35 43.23 19.37
N THR A 696 23.48 43.70 19.89
CA THR A 696 23.51 44.87 20.80
C THR A 696 22.98 46.14 20.12
N LYS A 697 23.30 46.34 18.83
CA LYS A 697 22.75 47.44 18.02
C LYS A 697 21.26 47.27 17.74
N LEU A 698 20.78 46.05 17.59
CA LEU A 698 19.38 45.73 17.35
C LEU A 698 18.55 46.02 18.61
N ASP A 699 19.04 45.61 19.78
CA ASP A 699 18.39 45.85 21.08
C ASP A 699 18.28 47.35 21.39
N THR A 700 19.35 48.11 21.16
CA THR A 700 19.32 49.58 21.30
C THR A 700 18.32 50.23 20.35
N ARG A 701 18.19 49.73 19.11
CA ARG A 701 17.14 50.20 18.17
C ARG A 701 15.74 49.83 18.63
N TYR A 702 15.54 48.65 19.22
CA TYR A 702 14.25 48.27 19.79
C TYR A 702 13.85 49.17 20.95
N GLU A 703 14.78 49.53 21.84
CA GLU A 703 14.52 50.48 22.93
C GLU A 703 14.15 51.87 22.41
N GLU A 704 14.82 52.37 21.37
CA GLU A 704 14.47 53.64 20.73
C GLU A 704 13.05 53.59 20.12
N ILE A 705 12.74 52.54 19.36
CA ILE A 705 11.41 52.36 18.74
C ILE A 705 10.34 52.26 19.82
N PHE A 706 10.62 51.57 20.92
CA PHE A 706 9.72 51.49 22.06
C PHE A 706 9.43 52.87 22.65
N LYS A 707 10.46 53.68 22.94
CA LYS A 707 10.30 55.05 23.44
C LYS A 707 9.44 55.91 22.51
N TYR A 708 9.69 55.87 21.19
CA TYR A 708 8.89 56.61 20.21
C TYR A 708 7.44 56.17 20.17
N ARG A 709 7.14 54.87 20.31
CA ARG A 709 5.76 54.37 20.39
C ARG A 709 5.05 54.86 21.64
N THR A 710 5.72 54.85 22.79
CA THR A 710 5.16 55.32 24.06
C THR A 710 4.87 56.83 24.00
N GLU A 711 5.77 57.62 23.42
CA GLU A 711 5.58 59.06 23.23
C GLU A 711 4.46 59.35 22.23
N SER A 712 4.39 58.61 21.12
CA SER A 712 3.30 58.72 20.15
C SER A 712 1.93 58.39 20.76
N GLN A 713 1.85 57.35 21.60
CA GLN A 713 0.62 57.02 22.34
C GLN A 713 0.22 58.12 23.31
N ARG A 714 1.19 58.69 24.05
CA ARG A 714 0.94 59.80 24.97
C ARG A 714 0.41 61.04 24.23
N ILE A 715 1.06 61.44 23.14
CA ILE A 715 0.62 62.58 22.32
C ILE A 715 -0.78 62.33 21.77
N LYS A 716 -1.08 61.11 21.34
CA LYS A 716 -2.41 60.75 20.84
C LYS A 716 -3.49 60.88 21.93
N GLN A 717 -3.18 60.44 23.16
CA GLN A 717 -4.07 60.56 24.31
C GLN A 717 -4.28 62.02 24.72
N GLU A 718 -3.22 62.83 24.76
CA GLU A 718 -3.32 64.29 25.01
C GLU A 718 -4.14 65.00 23.92
N ASN A 719 -4.03 64.58 22.65
CA ASN A 719 -4.80 65.15 21.54
C ASN A 719 -6.29 64.76 21.64
N ASP A 720 -6.59 63.53 22.03
CA ASP A 720 -7.96 63.07 22.25
C ASP A 720 -8.60 63.78 23.46
N ASP A 721 -7.85 64.02 24.54
CA ASP A 721 -8.29 64.81 25.70
C ASP A 721 -8.55 66.28 25.33
N LEU A 722 -7.66 66.91 24.55
CA LEU A 722 -7.85 68.27 24.05
C LEU A 722 -9.06 68.38 23.11
N ARG A 723 -9.29 67.37 22.24
CA ARG A 723 -10.50 67.31 21.40
C ARG A 723 -11.77 67.17 22.22
N ASN A 724 -11.75 66.38 23.28
CA ASN A 724 -12.86 66.24 24.20
C ASN A 724 -13.13 67.56 24.95
N GLN A 725 -12.09 68.29 25.38
CA GLN A 725 -12.25 69.62 25.98
C GLN A 725 -12.76 70.67 24.99
N ALA A 726 -12.29 70.66 23.74
CA ALA A 726 -12.76 71.56 22.69
C ALA A 726 -14.24 71.34 22.32
N ASN A 727 -14.71 70.09 22.39
CA ASN A 727 -16.13 69.75 22.19
C ASN A 727 -17.03 70.12 23.38
N LEU A 728 -16.48 70.45 24.55
CA LEU A 728 -17.20 70.87 25.76
C LEU A 728 -17.31 72.40 25.91
N LEU A 729 -16.68 73.19 25.03
CA LEU A 729 -16.80 74.65 25.03
C LEU A 729 -18.11 75.08 24.33
N PRO A 730 -18.95 75.96 24.95
CA PRO A 730 -20.20 76.40 24.35
C PRO A 730 -19.93 77.23 23.08
N ARG A 731 -20.52 76.82 21.95
CA ARG A 731 -20.55 77.62 20.71
C ARG A 731 -21.34 78.90 20.96
N ASN A 732 -20.64 80.01 21.15
CA ASN A 732 -21.25 81.35 21.14
C ASN A 732 -21.78 81.66 19.73
N VAL A 733 -23.10 81.82 19.66
CA VAL A 733 -23.85 82.20 18.46
C VAL A 733 -23.70 83.71 18.22
N ASN A 734 -23.19 84.03 17.03
CA ASN A 734 -23.30 85.25 16.21
C ASN A 734 -23.84 86.56 16.83
N VAL A 735 -22.97 87.58 16.80
CA VAL A 735 -23.34 89.00 16.71
C VAL A 735 -23.62 89.33 15.23
N SER A 736 -24.82 89.85 14.95
CA SER A 736 -25.26 90.36 13.64
C SER A 736 -24.65 91.75 13.34
N PRO A 737 -24.32 92.10 12.09
CA PRO A 737 -23.97 93.46 11.69
C PRO A 737 -25.22 94.30 11.39
N LYS A 738 -25.09 95.62 11.57
CA LYS A 738 -26.07 96.69 11.27
C LYS A 738 -26.21 96.94 9.76
N GLU A 739 -27.41 97.36 9.32
CA GLU A 739 -27.71 98.44 8.34
C GLU A 739 -29.24 98.54 8.18
N SER A 740 -29.90 99.64 8.56
CA SER A 740 -30.25 100.86 7.80
C SER A 740 -31.65 100.80 7.11
N SER A 741 -32.40 101.90 7.30
CA SER A 741 -33.82 102.19 6.98
C SER A 741 -34.93 101.54 7.82
#